data_AF-A0A924SDU7-F1
#
_entry.id   AF-A0A924SDU7-F1
#
_cell.length_a   1.000
_cell.length_b   1.000
_cell.length_c   1.000
_cell.angle_alpha   90.00
_cell.angle_beta   90.00
_cell.angle_gamma   90.00
#
_symmetry.space_group_name_H-M   'P 1'
#
loop_
_entity.id
_entity.type
_entity.pdbx_description
1 polymer ?
#
loop_
_entity_poly.entity_id
_entity_poly.type
_entity_poly.pdbx_seq_one_letter_code
_entity_poly.pdbx_strand_id
1 'polypeptide(L)'
;MMIRSTRFALACLVLSASPLSAQARAAYDTSLFAAMQWRNIGPFRGGRADAVAGVTSQPHTYYVGYTGGGVWKTENAGHTWKVISDGAAGAGMNGSIGAIAVAESDPNVVYVGTGEHAVRGQSSSYGNGMFRSTDAGKTWARIGLENTRQIAQVRVHPGNPDIVYVAAQGDRWKGTSDRGIYRSMDGGKSWTQVLKGTNAMSGANDLSMDPSNPRILYAAFWDHQRLPWQVRSGGAGSGIWKSTDGGDSWTRLTEGLPKLMGKIGVAVSPANPERVYAIVEAAKGGLYRSDDAGKTWRLLSEDRLIQTRSWYYMNVTADPQNADVVYVMNSPIMKSIDGGRTFATLQALHGDNHQLWINPKDSRLLINANDGGAIISLDAGRSWSTQDNQPTAQFYHVIVDDVYPYRLYSGQQDNSSVIIKSRADGSSIGERDWQEGPGCESANIGVDRRNPRYVYGGCYVGILDEQDMQTDLKRSVMPWPELNLTEPTDKTRYRFNWTSPAVVSQHNPNVVYHGGNVLFRTADRGRTWTPISPDLTRNDKATQGFGGTPITNEGAGGEVYGAIVNIAESRHDANTIYVGTDDGLVQVTRDGGKTWANVTPPGVGVGLSNNIEVSPHDPGTVYLAFRMDRHGDYAPYPFKSTDYGRSWTRIATGLREGEPVRVIREDPERRGLLYAGTETGVYVSYDGGGNWQPFSRNLPNTPVTDLDVRHGDLYAATEGRAFWALDDLTPLRQMNDQVAKADVTLFAPRPALLGGGSSAPTTTAGRNPPSGANIYFELAKAPDSAQVVKLEFLDASGKLLRAYTRAVGGAGATAAPAAGGGPPGVVRTMPSPKAGLTAFQWDLRAEPPTALPGNITIWGGPSGGYLVSPGRYQVKLTVGSTVQTQPLDVRSDPRVTTSAGDIAARDSLTHALNARVGEIHDALLRIRDVKDQVSKFVEHTKETPVSAAIAGKGKEITGKVEAIEPQLSTKAANGQDVINYRNGINAQYSFLLGNVESSEFVSQPSRERFAELERLWAVLRAQVETIEQQDVPAFNKMLQDGGVSGVIIQGKKPKLVM
;
A
#
# COMPACT_ATOMS: atom_id res chain seq x y z
N MET A 1 -30.74 -21.51 -88.99
CA MET A 1 -30.71 -22.13 -87.65
C MET A 1 -29.61 -21.44 -86.86
N MET A 2 -30.00 -20.46 -86.03
CA MET A 2 -29.10 -19.52 -85.35
C MET A 2 -28.69 -20.05 -83.98
N ILE A 3 -27.40 -20.17 -83.72
CA ILE A 3 -26.81 -20.08 -82.38
C ILE A 3 -25.46 -19.39 -82.55
N ARG A 4 -25.32 -18.15 -82.06
CA ARG A 4 -24.00 -17.56 -81.78
C ARG A 4 -24.01 -16.86 -80.43
N SER A 5 -23.04 -17.31 -79.66
CA SER A 5 -22.72 -17.11 -78.26
C SER A 5 -22.09 -15.74 -78.01
N THR A 6 -22.55 -15.04 -76.96
CA THR A 6 -21.92 -13.81 -76.45
C THR A 6 -21.60 -13.99 -74.97
N ARG A 7 -20.33 -13.80 -74.62
CA ARG A 7 -19.75 -13.93 -73.27
C ARG A 7 -20.13 -12.72 -72.41
N PHE A 8 -20.61 -12.96 -71.19
CA PHE A 8 -20.77 -11.92 -70.17
C PHE A 8 -19.48 -11.77 -69.35
N ALA A 9 -18.95 -10.55 -69.29
CA ALA A 9 -17.87 -10.16 -68.38
C ALA A 9 -18.49 -9.66 -67.07
N LEU A 10 -18.08 -10.25 -65.94
CA LEU A 10 -18.48 -9.84 -64.60
C LEU A 10 -17.43 -8.85 -64.06
N ALA A 11 -17.84 -7.60 -63.83
CA ALA A 11 -16.98 -6.57 -63.23
C ALA A 11 -16.92 -6.75 -61.71
N CYS A 12 -15.73 -7.05 -61.17
CA CYS A 12 -15.46 -7.04 -59.74
C CYS A 12 -15.25 -5.59 -59.26
N LEU A 13 -16.16 -5.10 -58.40
CA LEU A 13 -15.98 -3.87 -57.64
C LEU A 13 -15.03 -4.14 -56.46
N VAL A 14 -13.83 -3.58 -56.49
CA VAL A 14 -12.90 -3.57 -55.35
C VAL A 14 -13.32 -2.44 -54.41
N LEU A 15 -13.95 -2.78 -53.28
CA LEU A 15 -14.15 -1.87 -52.16
C LEU A 15 -12.84 -1.77 -51.37
N SER A 16 -12.08 -0.71 -51.62
CA SER A 16 -10.96 -0.29 -50.79
C SER A 16 -11.49 0.19 -49.42
N ALA A 17 -11.43 -0.68 -48.41
CA ALA A 17 -11.65 -0.29 -47.02
C ALA A 17 -10.43 0.50 -46.52
N SER A 18 -10.56 1.82 -46.41
CA SER A 18 -9.61 2.64 -45.66
C SER A 18 -9.63 2.21 -44.20
N PRO A 19 -8.47 2.02 -43.53
CA PRO A 19 -8.45 1.80 -42.10
C PRO A 19 -9.00 3.06 -41.43
N LEU A 20 -10.14 2.93 -40.74
CA LEU A 20 -10.60 3.92 -39.77
C LEU A 20 -9.51 4.01 -38.70
N SER A 21 -8.67 5.04 -38.79
CA SER A 21 -7.85 5.48 -37.68
C SER A 21 -8.79 5.81 -36.52
N ALA A 22 -8.88 4.91 -35.54
CA ALA A 22 -9.61 5.12 -34.32
C ALA A 22 -9.06 6.39 -33.66
N GLN A 23 -9.84 7.46 -33.69
CA GLN A 23 -9.50 8.69 -32.99
C GLN A 23 -9.43 8.35 -31.49
N ALA A 24 -8.27 8.58 -30.87
CA ALA A 24 -8.10 8.39 -29.44
C ALA A 24 -9.20 9.15 -28.69
N ARG A 25 -9.87 8.49 -27.74
CA ARG A 25 -10.94 9.14 -26.98
C ARG A 25 -10.31 10.21 -26.09
N ALA A 26 -10.97 11.36 -25.95
CA ALA A 26 -10.46 12.42 -25.08
C ALA A 26 -10.22 11.89 -23.65
N ALA A 27 -9.12 12.33 -23.04
CA ALA A 27 -8.81 11.97 -21.66
C ALA A 27 -9.88 12.53 -20.70
N TYR A 28 -10.20 11.77 -19.65
CA TYR A 28 -10.98 12.29 -18.53
C TYR A 28 -10.03 12.97 -17.54
N ASP A 29 -10.49 14.00 -16.84
CA ASP A 29 -9.69 14.62 -15.79
C ASP A 29 -9.58 13.67 -14.59
N THR A 30 -8.38 13.16 -14.31
CA THR A 30 -8.17 12.22 -13.20
C THR A 30 -8.28 12.90 -11.83
N SER A 31 -8.24 14.23 -11.77
CA SER A 31 -8.48 15.01 -10.55
C SER A 31 -9.89 14.76 -10.00
N LEU A 32 -10.83 14.42 -10.87
CA LEU A 32 -12.21 14.09 -10.51
C LEU A 32 -12.25 12.95 -9.50
N PHE A 33 -11.37 11.94 -9.60
CA PHE A 33 -11.37 10.77 -8.71
C PHE A 33 -10.66 11.00 -7.36
N ALA A 34 -10.60 12.23 -6.85
CA ALA A 34 -9.78 12.54 -5.69
C ALA A 34 -10.16 11.88 -4.38
N ALA A 35 -11.43 11.53 -4.22
CA ALA A 35 -11.90 10.78 -3.06
C ALA A 35 -11.53 9.28 -3.09
N MET A 36 -11.09 8.73 -4.23
CA MET A 36 -10.59 7.36 -4.29
C MET A 36 -9.17 7.30 -3.75
N GLN A 37 -8.96 6.46 -2.74
CA GLN A 37 -7.70 6.37 -2.00
C GLN A 37 -7.29 4.91 -1.86
N TRP A 38 -6.01 4.64 -2.12
CA TRP A 38 -5.38 3.37 -1.82
C TRP A 38 -5.19 3.22 -0.31
N ARG A 39 -5.35 2.00 0.19
CA ARG A 39 -4.99 1.63 1.57
C ARG A 39 -3.86 0.61 1.57
N ASN A 40 -2.92 0.77 2.48
CA ASN A 40 -1.87 -0.21 2.71
C ASN A 40 -2.46 -1.42 3.45
N ILE A 41 -2.29 -2.61 2.91
CA ILE A 41 -2.74 -3.89 3.47
C ILE A 41 -1.69 -4.47 4.43
N GLY A 42 -0.42 -4.18 4.20
CA GLY A 42 0.71 -4.79 4.87
C GLY A 42 1.31 -5.96 4.06
N PRO A 43 2.07 -6.86 4.70
CA PRO A 43 2.40 -6.84 6.12
C PRO A 43 3.30 -5.66 6.50
N PHE A 44 3.33 -5.32 7.78
CA PHE A 44 4.24 -4.31 8.34
C PHE A 44 5.60 -4.93 8.66
N ARG A 45 6.17 -5.65 7.68
CA ARG A 45 7.45 -6.33 7.76
C ARG A 45 8.46 -5.62 6.87
N GLY A 46 9.62 -5.29 7.42
CA GLY A 46 10.64 -4.55 6.70
C GLY A 46 11.12 -5.30 5.45
N GLY A 47 11.50 -4.50 4.45
CA GLY A 47 12.24 -4.95 3.28
C GLY A 47 13.55 -4.18 3.14
N ARG A 48 14.25 -4.38 2.04
CA ARG A 48 15.66 -3.99 1.94
C ARG A 48 15.94 -2.50 2.09
N ALA A 49 16.82 -2.20 3.03
CA ALA A 49 17.37 -0.90 3.32
C ALA A 49 18.87 -0.82 3.03
N ASP A 50 19.27 0.21 2.29
CA ASP A 50 20.67 0.42 1.87
C ASP A 50 21.33 1.61 2.58
N ALA A 51 20.51 2.53 3.08
CA ALA A 51 20.97 3.82 3.57
C ALA A 51 20.46 4.12 4.99
N VAL A 52 21.34 4.46 5.92
CA VAL A 52 20.99 4.86 7.29
C VAL A 52 21.85 6.01 7.78
N ALA A 53 21.26 6.87 8.61
CA ALA A 53 21.97 7.93 9.31
C ALA A 53 21.36 8.16 10.70
N GLY A 54 22.20 8.41 11.70
CA GLY A 54 21.76 8.90 13.01
C GLY A 54 21.98 10.40 13.15
N VAL A 55 21.42 10.97 14.21
CA VAL A 55 21.65 12.38 14.58
C VAL A 55 22.56 12.44 15.81
N THR A 56 23.79 12.92 15.64
CA THR A 56 24.81 12.92 16.70
C THR A 56 24.36 13.56 18.01
N SER A 57 23.53 14.62 17.95
CA SER A 57 23.00 15.34 19.13
C SER A 57 21.69 14.79 19.68
N GLN A 58 21.04 13.82 19.02
CA GLN A 58 19.71 13.31 19.36
C GLN A 58 19.74 11.77 19.37
N PRO A 59 20.07 11.13 20.51
CA PRO A 59 20.42 9.70 20.59
C PRO A 59 19.30 8.72 20.19
N HIS A 60 18.06 9.17 20.04
CA HIS A 60 16.92 8.35 19.62
C HIS A 60 16.40 8.67 18.22
N THR A 61 17.06 9.59 17.50
CA THR A 61 16.62 10.03 16.16
C THR A 61 17.50 9.44 15.06
N TYR A 62 16.84 8.75 14.14
CA TYR A 62 17.50 8.06 13.02
C TYR A 62 16.67 8.16 11.74
N TYR A 63 17.37 8.04 10.61
CA TYR A 63 16.82 8.00 9.27
C TYR A 63 17.22 6.70 8.59
N VAL A 64 16.33 6.19 7.73
CA VAL A 64 16.59 5.03 6.88
C VAL A 64 16.00 5.26 5.49
N GLY A 65 16.70 4.80 4.47
CA GLY A 65 16.29 4.78 3.08
C GLY A 65 16.20 3.36 2.57
N TYR A 66 15.08 3.04 1.92
CA TYR A 66 14.79 1.71 1.39
C TYR A 66 14.97 1.62 -0.13
N THR A 67 14.99 0.40 -0.64
CA THR A 67 15.00 0.11 -2.08
C THR A 67 13.55 0.07 -2.61
N GLY A 68 13.02 1.26 -2.96
CA GLY A 68 11.64 1.47 -3.42
C GLY A 68 10.65 1.86 -2.30
N GLY A 69 11.10 1.86 -1.04
CA GLY A 69 10.31 2.19 0.13
C GLY A 69 10.40 3.63 0.65
N GLY A 70 11.26 4.46 0.07
CA GLY A 70 11.43 5.87 0.41
C GLY A 70 12.29 6.13 1.65
N VAL A 71 12.23 7.35 2.16
CA VAL A 71 12.96 7.80 3.36
C VAL A 71 12.02 7.83 4.56
N TRP A 72 12.47 7.25 5.66
CA TRP A 72 11.74 7.19 6.91
C TRP A 72 12.57 7.74 8.07
N LYS A 73 11.87 8.26 9.07
CA LYS A 73 12.44 8.81 10.29
C LYS A 73 11.82 8.16 11.52
N THR A 74 12.63 7.88 12.52
CA THR A 74 12.20 7.57 13.89
C THR A 74 12.76 8.61 14.85
N GLU A 75 12.02 8.91 15.90
CA GLU A 75 12.43 9.80 17.00
C GLU A 75 12.43 9.05 18.36
N ASN A 76 12.18 7.73 18.32
CA ASN A 76 12.06 6.85 19.47
C ASN A 76 12.81 5.53 19.23
N ALA A 77 14.00 5.60 18.64
CA ALA A 77 14.92 4.47 18.47
C ALA A 77 14.29 3.22 17.81
N GLY A 78 13.43 3.42 16.80
CA GLY A 78 12.90 2.33 15.98
C GLY A 78 11.59 1.72 16.48
N HIS A 79 11.00 2.23 17.57
CA HIS A 79 9.67 1.78 18.01
C HIS A 79 8.57 2.15 17.01
N THR A 80 8.67 3.33 16.39
CA THR A 80 7.79 3.76 15.31
C THR A 80 8.57 4.50 14.23
N TRP A 81 8.19 4.29 12.97
CA TRP A 81 8.76 4.94 11.81
C TRP A 81 7.71 5.78 11.08
N LYS A 82 8.11 6.97 10.63
CA LYS A 82 7.29 7.86 9.80
C LYS A 82 7.96 8.06 8.44
N VAL A 83 7.22 7.82 7.36
CA VAL A 83 7.69 8.13 6.01
C VAL A 83 7.72 9.65 5.82
N ILE A 84 8.81 10.15 5.26
CA ILE A 84 9.07 11.59 5.07
C ILE A 84 9.38 11.97 3.62
N SER A 85 9.37 11.00 2.70
CA SER A 85 9.60 11.20 1.26
C SER A 85 8.33 11.17 0.39
N ASP A 86 7.16 10.92 0.97
CA ASP A 86 5.92 10.74 0.20
C ASP A 86 5.16 12.07 -0.03
N GLY A 87 4.34 12.13 -1.09
CA GLY A 87 3.42 13.23 -1.37
C GLY A 87 4.09 14.58 -1.64
N ALA A 88 3.40 15.68 -1.31
CA ALA A 88 3.91 17.04 -1.51
C ALA A 88 5.19 17.33 -0.72
N ALA A 89 5.42 16.61 0.39
CA ALA A 89 6.65 16.72 1.15
C ALA A 89 7.86 16.25 0.32
N GLY A 90 7.70 15.19 -0.48
CA GLY A 90 8.78 14.49 -1.18
C GLY A 90 9.35 15.15 -2.44
N ALA A 91 8.79 16.25 -2.93
CA ALA A 91 9.23 16.92 -4.17
C ALA A 91 9.46 15.98 -5.39
N GLY A 92 8.70 14.88 -5.46
CA GLY A 92 8.83 13.87 -6.53
C GLY A 92 10.00 12.89 -6.37
N MET A 93 10.61 12.78 -5.18
CA MET A 93 11.62 11.77 -4.85
C MET A 93 11.12 10.36 -5.18
N ASN A 94 11.96 9.56 -5.85
CA ASN A 94 11.70 8.13 -6.05
C ASN A 94 11.93 7.38 -4.72
N GLY A 95 11.15 6.33 -4.46
CA GLY A 95 11.33 5.44 -3.32
C GLY A 95 12.66 4.68 -3.22
N SER A 96 13.50 4.60 -4.27
CA SER A 96 14.83 3.96 -4.20
C SER A 96 15.87 4.94 -3.64
N ILE A 97 16.44 4.60 -2.48
CA ILE A 97 17.39 5.45 -1.76
C ILE A 97 18.73 4.75 -1.62
N GLY A 98 19.81 5.41 -2.06
CA GLY A 98 21.16 4.87 -1.99
C GLY A 98 22.03 5.47 -0.89
N ALA A 99 21.75 6.71 -0.46
CA ALA A 99 22.54 7.37 0.58
C ALA A 99 21.74 8.44 1.34
N ILE A 100 22.01 8.55 2.65
CA ILE A 100 21.48 9.60 3.53
C ILE A 100 22.62 10.19 4.34
N ALA A 101 22.67 11.51 4.44
CA ALA A 101 23.59 12.20 5.33
C ALA A 101 22.88 13.34 6.09
N VAL A 102 23.08 13.39 7.39
CA VAL A 102 22.64 14.50 8.25
C VAL A 102 23.85 15.38 8.56
N ALA A 103 23.71 16.70 8.43
CA ALA A 103 24.81 17.60 8.75
C ALA A 103 25.07 17.64 10.26
N GLU A 104 26.32 17.41 10.68
CA GLU A 104 26.69 17.47 12.11
C GLU A 104 26.55 18.88 12.70
N SER A 105 26.82 19.90 11.88
CA SER A 105 26.71 21.31 12.27
C SER A 105 25.26 21.81 12.39
N ASP A 106 24.31 21.18 11.71
CA ASP A 106 22.88 21.52 11.76
C ASP A 106 22.01 20.29 11.45
N PRO A 107 21.45 19.62 12.49
CA PRO A 107 20.59 18.45 12.33
C PRO A 107 19.31 18.65 11.51
N ASN A 108 18.93 19.90 11.18
CA ASN A 108 17.81 20.15 10.28
C ASN A 108 18.18 19.94 8.80
N VAL A 109 19.48 20.01 8.47
CA VAL A 109 19.95 19.82 7.11
C VAL A 109 20.19 18.33 6.85
N VAL A 110 19.37 17.77 5.96
CA VAL A 110 19.46 16.36 5.56
C VAL A 110 19.60 16.29 4.05
N TYR A 111 20.56 15.51 3.57
CA TYR A 111 20.76 15.21 2.16
C TYR A 111 20.40 13.75 1.87
N VAL A 112 19.75 13.53 0.74
CA VAL A 112 19.35 12.21 0.26
C VAL A 112 19.80 12.04 -1.18
N GLY A 113 20.56 10.99 -1.44
CA GLY A 113 20.87 10.49 -2.78
C GLY A 113 19.93 9.35 -3.12
N THR A 114 19.19 9.49 -4.22
CA THR A 114 18.30 8.43 -4.71
C THR A 114 19.04 7.46 -5.62
N GLY A 115 18.51 6.24 -5.69
CA GLY A 115 19.07 5.12 -6.42
C GLY A 115 20.01 4.29 -5.56
N GLU A 116 19.56 3.08 -5.23
CA GLU A 116 20.28 2.09 -4.44
C GLU A 116 21.65 1.70 -5.03
N HIS A 117 22.64 1.53 -4.16
CA HIS A 117 24.02 1.31 -4.58
C HIS A 117 24.39 -0.18 -4.65
N ALA A 118 23.64 -1.05 -3.97
CA ALA A 118 23.74 -2.50 -4.06
C ALA A 118 22.98 -3.03 -5.29
N VAL A 119 23.34 -2.54 -6.48
CA VAL A 119 22.58 -2.76 -7.72
C VAL A 119 22.44 -4.23 -8.09
N ARG A 120 21.20 -4.73 -8.07
CA ARG A 120 20.77 -6.09 -8.46
C ARG A 120 20.01 -6.06 -9.79
N GLY A 121 20.07 -7.16 -10.55
CA GLY A 121 19.39 -7.27 -11.84
C GLY A 121 17.86 -7.36 -11.75
N GLN A 122 17.34 -7.98 -10.69
CA GLN A 122 15.93 -8.36 -10.59
C GLN A 122 15.04 -7.30 -9.94
N SER A 123 15.48 -6.73 -8.81
CA SER A 123 14.64 -5.92 -7.91
C SER A 123 15.12 -4.50 -7.64
N SER A 124 16.18 -4.05 -8.33
CA SER A 124 16.65 -2.68 -8.12
C SER A 124 15.88 -1.66 -8.96
N SER A 125 15.61 -0.50 -8.40
CA SER A 125 15.00 0.64 -9.11
C SER A 125 16.06 1.73 -9.43
N TYR A 126 15.68 2.79 -10.12
CA TYR A 126 16.56 3.91 -10.43
C TYR A 126 16.33 5.09 -9.48
N GLY A 127 17.38 5.84 -9.21
CA GLY A 127 17.33 7.16 -8.59
C GLY A 127 17.02 8.28 -9.58
N ASN A 128 16.49 9.37 -9.05
CA ASN A 128 16.15 10.59 -9.79
C ASN A 128 16.85 11.85 -9.23
N GLY A 129 18.00 11.68 -8.59
CA GLY A 129 18.94 12.74 -8.19
C GLY A 129 19.13 12.92 -6.68
N MET A 130 19.68 14.07 -6.33
CA MET A 130 19.91 14.54 -4.97
C MET A 130 18.74 15.39 -4.47
N PHE A 131 18.45 15.25 -3.18
CA PHE A 131 17.44 16.03 -2.47
C PHE A 131 18.02 16.58 -1.17
N ARG A 132 17.53 17.75 -0.77
CA ARG A 132 17.92 18.43 0.47
C ARG A 132 16.69 18.89 1.24
N SER A 133 16.72 18.68 2.55
CA SER A 133 15.79 19.27 3.50
C SER A 133 16.56 20.22 4.42
N THR A 134 15.90 21.28 4.89
CA THR A 134 16.39 22.21 5.93
C THR A 134 15.49 22.23 7.16
N ASP A 135 14.59 21.26 7.27
CA ASP A 135 13.59 21.16 8.34
C ASP A 135 13.43 19.72 8.85
N ALA A 136 14.53 18.96 8.81
CA ALA A 136 14.64 17.57 9.26
C ALA A 136 13.67 16.62 8.52
N GLY A 137 13.47 16.87 7.22
CA GLY A 137 12.71 16.02 6.30
C GLY A 137 11.21 16.33 6.23
N LYS A 138 10.74 17.47 6.74
CA LYS A 138 9.32 17.85 6.57
C LYS A 138 9.05 18.33 5.15
N THR A 139 10.01 19.01 4.53
CA THR A 139 9.99 19.41 3.12
C THR A 139 11.33 19.12 2.45
N TRP A 140 11.27 18.84 1.15
CA TRP A 140 12.43 18.51 0.32
C TRP A 140 12.53 19.44 -0.88
N ALA A 141 13.76 19.77 -1.25
CA ALA A 141 14.10 20.41 -2.52
C ALA A 141 14.91 19.43 -3.37
N ARG A 142 14.55 19.28 -4.64
CA ARG A 142 15.37 18.57 -5.63
C ARG A 142 16.55 19.47 -6.01
N ILE A 143 17.77 18.93 -5.96
CA ILE A 143 19.00 19.70 -6.11
C ILE A 143 19.94 19.11 -7.18
N GLY A 144 19.42 18.44 -8.22
CA GLY A 144 20.18 18.00 -9.40
C GLY A 144 20.73 16.57 -9.34
N LEU A 145 21.66 16.24 -10.24
CA LEU A 145 22.33 14.94 -10.41
C LEU A 145 21.43 13.78 -10.88
N GLU A 146 20.40 14.07 -11.66
CA GLU A 146 19.33 13.10 -11.93
C GLU A 146 19.74 12.01 -12.94
N ASN A 147 20.74 12.31 -13.75
CA ASN A 147 21.35 11.37 -14.70
C ASN A 147 22.32 10.39 -14.02
N THR A 148 22.69 10.61 -12.75
CA THR A 148 23.59 9.71 -12.02
C THR A 148 22.95 8.35 -11.76
N ARG A 149 21.61 8.29 -11.65
CA ARG A 149 20.77 7.11 -11.43
C ARG A 149 21.03 6.32 -10.15
N GLN A 150 22.26 6.17 -9.69
CA GLN A 150 22.64 5.46 -8.46
C GLN A 150 23.66 6.30 -7.68
N ILE A 151 23.36 6.58 -6.42
CA ILE A 151 24.18 7.41 -5.54
C ILE A 151 24.55 6.58 -4.32
N ALA A 152 25.84 6.30 -4.16
CA ALA A 152 26.32 5.35 -3.16
C ALA A 152 26.76 5.98 -1.84
N GLN A 153 27.14 7.25 -1.86
CA GLN A 153 27.56 7.93 -0.63
C GLN A 153 27.33 9.43 -0.71
N VAL A 154 26.95 10.03 0.42
CA VAL A 154 26.90 11.48 0.61
C VAL A 154 27.72 11.83 1.85
N ARG A 155 28.61 12.82 1.73
CA ARG A 155 29.40 13.35 2.85
C ARG A 155 29.19 14.85 2.97
N VAL A 156 28.78 15.29 4.15
CA VAL A 156 28.60 16.72 4.48
C VAL A 156 29.80 17.17 5.30
N HIS A 157 30.32 18.34 5.00
CA HIS A 157 31.42 18.93 5.76
C HIS A 157 31.00 19.16 7.23
N PRO A 158 31.80 18.72 8.23
CA PRO A 158 31.37 18.68 9.63
C PRO A 158 31.07 20.06 10.23
N GLY A 159 31.74 21.12 9.73
CA GLY A 159 31.53 22.50 10.18
C GLY A 159 30.71 23.38 9.25
N ASN A 160 30.22 22.88 8.10
CA ASN A 160 29.47 23.71 7.15
C ASN A 160 28.48 22.85 6.35
N PRO A 161 27.15 23.01 6.55
CA PRO A 161 26.15 22.15 5.94
C PRO A 161 25.97 22.39 4.43
N ASP A 162 26.56 23.45 3.85
CA ASP A 162 26.45 23.77 2.43
C ASP A 162 27.57 23.16 1.58
N ILE A 163 28.63 22.64 2.22
CA ILE A 163 29.69 21.91 1.53
C ILE A 163 29.35 20.41 1.60
N VAL A 164 29.02 19.83 0.45
CA VAL A 164 28.58 18.44 0.32
C VAL A 164 29.26 17.74 -0.85
N TYR A 165 29.58 16.48 -0.66
CA TYR A 165 30.19 15.59 -1.65
C TYR A 165 29.31 14.39 -1.91
N VAL A 166 29.31 13.92 -3.16
CA VAL A 166 28.48 12.80 -3.62
C VAL A 166 29.35 11.81 -4.38
N ALA A 167 29.29 10.53 -4.00
CA ALA A 167 29.81 9.43 -4.79
C ALA A 167 28.71 8.87 -5.69
N ALA A 168 28.80 9.16 -6.98
CA ALA A 168 27.86 8.70 -8.00
C ALA A 168 28.42 7.45 -8.70
N GLN A 169 27.69 6.33 -8.56
CA GLN A 169 28.03 5.09 -9.24
C GLN A 169 27.70 5.18 -10.73
N GLY A 170 26.56 5.75 -11.11
CA GLY A 170 26.10 5.83 -12.50
C GLY A 170 24.96 4.87 -12.85
N ASP A 171 24.57 4.89 -14.12
CA ASP A 171 23.61 3.95 -14.69
C ASP A 171 24.16 2.51 -14.63
N ARG A 172 23.43 1.57 -14.04
CA ARG A 172 23.92 0.19 -13.89
C ARG A 172 23.98 -0.60 -15.20
N TRP A 173 23.18 -0.24 -16.20
CA TRP A 173 23.01 -1.02 -17.43
C TRP A 173 24.01 -0.61 -18.52
N LYS A 174 24.45 0.65 -18.54
CA LYS A 174 25.34 1.19 -19.59
C LYS A 174 26.38 2.18 -19.06
N GLY A 175 27.41 2.43 -19.88
CA GLY A 175 28.42 3.44 -19.58
C GLY A 175 27.86 4.86 -19.69
N THR A 176 28.27 5.76 -18.79
CA THR A 176 27.82 7.17 -18.77
C THR A 176 28.93 8.10 -18.32
N SER A 177 28.80 9.40 -18.62
CA SER A 177 29.69 10.45 -18.11
C SER A 177 29.33 10.91 -16.70
N ASP A 178 28.12 10.59 -16.23
CA ASP A 178 27.57 11.05 -14.95
C ASP A 178 28.14 10.32 -13.72
N ARG A 179 29.24 9.58 -13.87
CA ARG A 179 29.91 8.79 -12.84
C ARG A 179 31.03 9.57 -12.15
N GLY A 180 31.20 9.43 -10.83
CA GLY A 180 32.37 9.95 -10.11
C GLY A 180 32.03 10.72 -8.84
N ILE A 181 32.94 11.58 -8.41
CA ILE A 181 32.76 12.43 -7.22
C ILE A 181 32.29 13.81 -7.65
N TYR A 182 31.15 14.24 -7.09
CA TYR A 182 30.64 15.60 -7.23
C TYR A 182 30.79 16.35 -5.92
N ARG A 183 31.06 17.65 -6.02
CA ARG A 183 31.12 18.59 -4.89
C ARG A 183 30.17 19.75 -5.14
N SER A 184 29.45 20.16 -4.10
CA SER A 184 28.76 21.44 -4.03
C SER A 184 29.32 22.24 -2.86
N MET A 185 29.39 23.57 -3.06
CA MET A 185 29.82 24.54 -2.05
C MET A 185 28.68 25.45 -1.59
N ASP A 186 27.47 25.26 -2.13
CA ASP A 186 26.31 26.16 -1.97
C ASP A 186 25.03 25.41 -1.59
N GLY A 187 25.18 24.23 -0.98
CA GLY A 187 24.07 23.40 -0.51
C GLY A 187 23.33 22.68 -1.62
N GLY A 188 23.99 22.40 -2.74
CA GLY A 188 23.46 21.66 -3.88
C GLY A 188 22.80 22.52 -4.95
N LYS A 189 22.91 23.86 -4.89
CA LYS A 189 22.41 24.72 -5.98
C LYS A 189 23.23 24.54 -7.25
N SER A 190 24.52 24.26 -7.11
CA SER A 190 25.42 23.90 -8.19
C SER A 190 26.33 22.75 -7.80
N TRP A 191 26.77 21.97 -8.82
CA TRP A 191 27.64 20.81 -8.66
C TRP A 191 28.83 20.90 -9.60
N THR A 192 30.02 20.56 -9.08
CA THR A 192 31.24 20.36 -9.85
C THR A 192 31.64 18.89 -9.77
N GLN A 193 31.87 18.24 -10.91
CA GLN A 193 32.47 16.90 -10.94
C GLN A 193 33.97 17.03 -10.67
N VAL A 194 34.39 16.73 -9.45
CA VAL A 194 35.77 16.94 -8.96
C VAL A 194 36.69 15.74 -9.20
N LEU A 195 36.11 14.56 -9.40
CA LEU A 195 36.86 13.37 -9.84
C LEU A 195 36.00 12.52 -10.77
N LYS A 196 36.45 12.35 -12.01
CA LYS A 196 35.80 11.50 -13.01
C LYS A 196 36.38 10.10 -13.01
N GLY A 197 35.55 9.11 -13.34
CA GLY A 197 36.01 7.74 -13.60
C GLY A 197 37.01 7.68 -14.76
N THR A 198 37.91 6.71 -14.72
CA THR A 198 38.95 6.53 -15.75
C THR A 198 38.41 5.92 -17.05
N ASN A 199 37.18 5.41 -17.04
CA ASN A 199 36.42 4.97 -18.21
C ASN A 199 34.90 5.16 -17.97
N ALA A 200 34.07 4.89 -18.97
CA ALA A 200 32.61 5.13 -18.91
C ALA A 200 31.85 4.24 -17.92
N MET A 201 32.48 3.20 -17.37
CA MET A 201 31.89 2.22 -16.45
C MET A 201 32.45 2.35 -15.02
N SER A 202 33.48 3.18 -14.85
CA SER A 202 34.14 3.47 -13.58
C SER A 202 33.32 4.49 -12.80
N GLY A 203 32.60 4.01 -11.77
CA GLY A 203 31.78 4.82 -10.88
C GLY A 203 32.34 4.92 -9.47
N ALA A 204 32.04 6.01 -8.76
CA ALA A 204 32.43 6.13 -7.36
C ALA A 204 31.48 5.29 -6.50
N ASN A 205 32.02 4.27 -5.82
CA ASN A 205 31.27 3.35 -4.97
C ASN A 205 31.23 3.82 -3.51
N ASP A 206 32.29 4.46 -3.03
CA ASP A 206 32.36 4.95 -1.66
C ASP A 206 33.23 6.20 -1.57
N LEU A 207 32.98 7.01 -0.54
CA LEU A 207 33.71 8.22 -0.24
C LEU A 207 33.87 8.36 1.27
N SER A 208 35.10 8.44 1.74
CA SER A 208 35.45 8.69 3.13
C SER A 208 36.05 10.09 3.29
N MET A 209 35.65 10.78 4.35
CA MET A 209 36.14 12.10 4.72
C MET A 209 36.75 12.01 6.11
N ASP A 210 37.95 12.56 6.30
CA ASP A 210 38.54 12.72 7.62
C ASP A 210 37.78 13.81 8.39
N PRO A 211 37.07 13.47 9.50
CA PRO A 211 36.29 14.45 10.24
C PRO A 211 37.17 15.48 10.99
N SER A 212 38.45 15.16 11.25
CA SER A 212 39.39 16.08 11.90
C SER A 212 40.01 17.07 10.91
N ASN A 213 40.10 16.70 9.63
CA ASN A 213 40.57 17.55 8.55
C ASN A 213 39.79 17.25 7.25
N PRO A 214 38.64 17.91 7.02
CA PRO A 214 37.73 17.59 5.92
C PRO A 214 38.27 17.94 4.51
N ARG A 215 39.51 18.44 4.40
CA ARG A 215 40.23 18.52 3.11
C ARG A 215 40.77 17.16 2.65
N ILE A 216 40.93 16.22 3.58
CA ILE A 216 41.41 14.87 3.28
C ILE A 216 40.22 13.98 2.93
N LEU A 217 40.23 13.47 1.71
CA LEU A 217 39.17 12.62 1.15
C LEU A 217 39.79 11.36 0.56
N TYR A 218 39.10 10.23 0.72
CA TYR A 218 39.42 8.96 0.06
C TYR A 218 38.24 8.51 -0.77
N ALA A 219 38.42 8.37 -2.08
CA ALA A 219 37.38 7.93 -3.00
C ALA A 219 37.70 6.54 -3.52
N ALA A 220 36.73 5.63 -3.49
CA ALA A 220 36.82 4.29 -4.03
C ALA A 220 36.00 4.19 -5.32
N PHE A 221 36.62 3.83 -6.44
CA PHE A 221 35.91 3.58 -7.70
C PHE A 221 35.77 2.09 -7.99
N TRP A 222 34.65 1.76 -8.63
CA TRP A 222 34.24 0.43 -9.05
C TRP A 222 33.91 0.45 -10.54
N ASP A 223 34.68 -0.27 -11.35
CA ASP A 223 34.36 -0.55 -12.76
C ASP A 223 33.32 -1.66 -12.84
N HIS A 224 32.10 -1.31 -13.21
CA HIS A 224 30.98 -2.25 -13.14
C HIS A 224 29.93 -2.07 -14.22
N GLN A 225 29.18 -3.14 -14.47
CA GLN A 225 28.01 -3.16 -15.34
C GLN A 225 27.10 -4.34 -14.98
N ARG A 226 25.80 -4.13 -15.11
CA ARG A 226 24.79 -5.19 -15.15
C ARG A 226 24.34 -5.46 -16.56
N LEU A 227 24.25 -6.74 -16.88
CA LEU A 227 23.52 -7.28 -18.02
C LEU A 227 22.47 -8.25 -17.46
N PRO A 228 21.37 -8.53 -18.19
CA PRO A 228 20.38 -9.50 -17.75
C PRO A 228 20.96 -10.89 -17.41
N TRP A 229 22.08 -11.26 -18.05
CA TRP A 229 22.73 -12.57 -17.89
C TRP A 229 24.09 -12.52 -17.17
N GLN A 230 24.57 -11.34 -16.76
CA GLN A 230 25.92 -11.24 -16.17
C GLN A 230 26.14 -9.99 -15.31
N VAL A 231 26.90 -10.17 -14.23
CA VAL A 231 27.50 -9.13 -13.40
C VAL A 231 28.95 -8.92 -13.81
N ARG A 232 29.29 -7.71 -14.25
CA ARG A 232 30.70 -7.32 -14.35
C ARG A 232 31.08 -6.53 -13.09
N SER A 233 31.96 -7.10 -12.27
CA SER A 233 32.54 -6.46 -11.08
C SER A 233 34.06 -6.45 -11.14
N GLY A 234 34.62 -5.36 -11.65
CA GLY A 234 36.05 -5.11 -11.70
C GLY A 234 36.60 -4.88 -13.09
N GLY A 235 37.71 -4.13 -13.13
CA GLY A 235 38.36 -3.69 -14.34
C GLY A 235 39.45 -2.66 -14.06
N ALA A 236 40.11 -2.18 -15.11
CA ALA A 236 41.17 -1.17 -14.98
C ALA A 236 40.67 0.15 -14.34
N GLY A 237 39.35 0.37 -14.39
CA GLY A 237 38.70 1.55 -13.82
C GLY A 237 38.47 1.51 -12.32
N SER A 238 38.74 0.41 -11.64
CA SER A 238 38.64 0.34 -10.17
C SER A 238 39.89 0.90 -9.48
N GLY A 239 39.73 1.40 -8.24
CA GLY A 239 40.87 1.85 -7.44
C GLY A 239 40.51 2.73 -6.26
N ILE A 240 41.54 3.27 -5.60
CA ILE A 240 41.41 4.23 -4.50
C ILE A 240 42.18 5.50 -4.85
N TRP A 241 41.58 6.65 -4.60
CA TRP A 241 42.19 7.96 -4.78
C TRP A 241 42.16 8.74 -3.47
N LYS A 242 43.18 9.57 -3.26
CA LYS A 242 43.27 10.49 -2.13
C LYS A 242 43.33 11.93 -2.62
N SER A 243 42.57 12.79 -1.97
CA SER A 243 42.72 14.25 -2.03
C SER A 243 43.23 14.75 -0.67
N THR A 244 44.01 15.84 -0.69
CA THR A 244 44.44 16.57 0.51
C THR A 244 44.03 18.04 0.50
N ASP A 245 43.28 18.49 -0.51
CA ASP A 245 42.90 19.88 -0.77
C ASP A 245 41.38 20.05 -0.95
N GLY A 246 40.57 19.13 -0.44
CA GLY A 246 39.11 19.20 -0.57
C GLY A 246 38.59 18.79 -1.95
N GLY A 247 39.38 18.04 -2.72
CA GLY A 247 38.99 17.42 -3.98
C GLY A 247 39.39 18.20 -5.21
N ASP A 248 40.18 19.27 -5.08
CA ASP A 248 40.68 20.02 -6.24
C ASP A 248 41.74 19.21 -7.00
N SER A 249 42.50 18.37 -6.29
CA SER A 249 43.43 17.40 -6.89
C SER A 249 43.36 16.02 -6.24
N TRP A 250 43.67 14.99 -7.02
CA TRP A 250 43.57 13.58 -6.59
C TRP A 250 44.80 12.78 -7.00
N THR A 251 45.31 11.97 -6.08
CA THR A 251 46.38 11.01 -6.30
C THR A 251 45.84 9.59 -6.21
N ARG A 252 46.09 8.76 -7.23
CA ARG A 252 45.73 7.34 -7.18
C ARG A 252 46.68 6.60 -6.24
N LEU A 253 46.12 5.77 -5.37
CA LEU A 253 46.87 4.92 -4.44
C LEU A 253 47.06 3.54 -5.05
N THR A 254 48.30 3.01 -5.01
CA THR A 254 48.62 1.73 -5.66
C THR A 254 49.55 0.81 -4.85
N GLU A 255 50.36 1.35 -3.95
CA GLU A 255 51.38 0.55 -3.25
C GLU A 255 50.75 -0.42 -2.26
N GLY A 256 50.95 -1.72 -2.48
CA GLY A 256 50.40 -2.79 -1.65
C GLY A 256 48.97 -3.22 -2.00
N LEU A 257 48.31 -2.57 -2.97
CA LEU A 257 46.97 -2.93 -3.45
C LEU A 257 47.03 -3.88 -4.67
N PRO A 258 45.98 -4.70 -4.91
CA PRO A 258 45.88 -5.54 -6.11
C PRO A 258 45.83 -4.73 -7.41
N LYS A 259 46.33 -5.31 -8.51
CA LYS A 259 46.25 -4.67 -9.84
C LYS A 259 44.84 -4.72 -10.45
N LEU A 260 44.14 -5.84 -10.28
CA LEU A 260 42.74 -6.02 -10.70
C LEU A 260 41.88 -6.01 -9.44
N MET A 261 40.94 -5.06 -9.38
CA MET A 261 40.04 -4.85 -8.25
C MET A 261 38.60 -4.74 -8.73
N GLY A 262 37.68 -5.27 -7.92
CA GLY A 262 36.23 -5.18 -8.08
C GLY A 262 35.64 -4.05 -7.24
N LYS A 263 34.55 -4.34 -6.51
CA LYS A 263 33.96 -3.37 -5.57
C LYS A 263 34.92 -3.08 -4.42
N ILE A 264 34.94 -1.83 -3.95
CA ILE A 264 35.82 -1.35 -2.90
C ILE A 264 35.02 -0.45 -1.94
N GLY A 265 35.09 -0.73 -0.65
CA GLY A 265 34.69 0.19 0.43
C GLY A 265 35.92 0.79 1.11
N VAL A 266 35.86 2.04 1.56
CA VAL A 266 37.00 2.74 2.18
C VAL A 266 36.59 3.57 3.39
N ALA A 267 37.32 3.44 4.50
CA ALA A 267 37.07 4.17 5.73
C ALA A 267 38.36 4.69 6.37
N VAL A 268 38.50 6.01 6.48
CA VAL A 268 39.49 6.62 7.38
C VAL A 268 38.96 6.52 8.81
N SER A 269 39.84 6.19 9.77
CA SER A 269 39.46 6.07 11.18
C SER A 269 39.31 7.47 11.81
N PRO A 270 38.14 7.84 12.34
CA PRO A 270 37.99 9.09 13.08
C PRO A 270 38.86 9.16 14.34
N ALA A 271 39.16 8.00 14.94
CA ALA A 271 40.02 7.90 16.11
C ALA A 271 41.52 8.04 15.79
N ASN A 272 41.93 7.81 14.54
CA ASN A 272 43.31 8.00 14.08
C ASN A 272 43.36 8.25 12.55
N PRO A 273 43.53 9.49 12.09
CA PRO A 273 43.54 9.85 10.66
C PRO A 273 44.63 9.21 9.81
N GLU A 274 45.73 8.72 10.41
CA GLU A 274 46.77 7.97 9.68
C GLU A 274 46.30 6.55 9.33
N ARG A 275 45.25 6.05 9.99
CA ARG A 275 44.70 4.73 9.73
C ARG A 275 43.55 4.76 8.75
N VAL A 276 43.70 3.99 7.68
CA VAL A 276 42.67 3.82 6.64
C VAL A 276 42.45 2.34 6.39
N TYR A 277 41.19 1.92 6.37
CA TYR A 277 40.75 0.58 6.00
C TYR A 277 40.16 0.57 4.59
N ALA A 278 40.40 -0.50 3.85
CA ALA A 278 39.77 -0.75 2.56
C ALA A 278 39.38 -2.22 2.44
N ILE A 279 38.11 -2.50 2.17
CA ILE A 279 37.63 -3.86 1.87
C ILE A 279 37.60 -3.99 0.34
N VAL A 280 38.40 -4.90 -0.22
CA VAL A 280 38.71 -4.93 -1.66
C VAL A 280 38.38 -6.29 -2.26
N GLU A 281 37.57 -6.28 -3.33
CA GLU A 281 37.29 -7.47 -4.12
C GLU A 281 38.47 -7.71 -5.06
N ALA A 282 39.13 -8.85 -4.91
CA ALA A 282 40.23 -9.26 -5.78
C ALA A 282 40.47 -10.77 -5.63
N ALA A 283 41.32 -11.34 -6.48
CA ALA A 283 41.83 -12.70 -6.29
C ALA A 283 42.58 -12.86 -4.94
N LYS A 284 43.31 -11.81 -4.53
CA LYS A 284 43.83 -11.62 -3.17
C LYS A 284 42.98 -10.56 -2.45
N GLY A 285 41.69 -10.84 -2.32
CA GLY A 285 40.71 -9.92 -1.75
C GLY A 285 40.62 -10.03 -0.23
N GLY A 286 39.98 -9.04 0.39
CA GLY A 286 39.80 -8.97 1.84
C GLY A 286 40.02 -7.57 2.40
N LEU A 287 40.27 -7.47 3.70
CA LEU A 287 40.49 -6.20 4.37
C LEU A 287 41.97 -5.79 4.30
N TYR A 288 42.21 -4.67 3.64
CA TYR A 288 43.47 -3.95 3.62
C TYR A 288 43.47 -2.83 4.66
N ARG A 289 44.65 -2.56 5.21
CA ARG A 289 44.88 -1.42 6.10
C ARG A 289 46.13 -0.66 5.70
N SER A 290 46.07 0.66 5.81
CA SER A 290 47.21 1.56 5.84
C SER A 290 47.30 2.20 7.22
N ASP A 291 48.53 2.36 7.72
CA ASP A 291 48.86 3.08 8.97
C ASP A 291 49.67 4.36 8.68
N ASP A 292 49.70 4.81 7.42
CA ASP A 292 50.45 5.97 6.92
C ASP A 292 49.62 6.84 5.94
N ALA A 293 48.33 6.96 6.25
CA ALA A 293 47.34 7.75 5.53
C ALA A 293 47.20 7.37 4.04
N GLY A 294 47.26 6.08 3.74
CA GLY A 294 47.04 5.51 2.41
C GLY A 294 48.28 5.41 1.51
N LYS A 295 49.48 5.73 2.01
CA LYS A 295 50.72 5.61 1.22
C LYS A 295 51.05 4.14 0.95
N THR A 296 51.06 3.29 1.97
CA THR A 296 51.29 1.85 1.84
C THR A 296 50.14 1.04 2.43
N TRP A 297 49.76 -0.04 1.74
CA TRP A 297 48.67 -0.92 2.14
C TRP A 297 49.16 -2.33 2.46
N ARG A 298 48.51 -2.97 3.45
CA ARG A 298 48.76 -4.37 3.82
C ARG A 298 47.44 -5.13 3.91
N LEU A 299 47.37 -6.29 3.28
CA LEU A 299 46.27 -7.24 3.45
C LEU A 299 46.35 -7.84 4.85
N LEU A 300 45.33 -7.59 5.69
CA LEU A 300 45.30 -8.04 7.07
C LEU A 300 44.42 -9.26 7.30
N SER A 301 43.35 -9.40 6.51
CA SER A 301 42.44 -10.53 6.60
C SER A 301 41.95 -10.92 5.22
N GLU A 302 42.06 -12.22 4.93
CA GLU A 302 41.52 -12.88 3.74
C GLU A 302 40.27 -13.70 4.09
N ASP A 303 39.68 -13.49 5.27
CA ASP A 303 38.46 -14.17 5.69
C ASP A 303 37.42 -14.08 4.56
N ARG A 304 36.88 -15.23 4.16
CA ARG A 304 35.93 -15.29 3.06
C ARG A 304 34.62 -14.63 3.43
N LEU A 305 34.19 -14.68 4.70
CA LEU A 305 32.92 -14.12 5.15
C LEU A 305 32.81 -12.60 4.96
N ILE A 306 33.92 -11.86 4.95
CA ILE A 306 33.92 -10.42 4.70
C ILE A 306 33.90 -10.06 3.19
N GLN A 307 33.99 -11.04 2.29
CA GLN A 307 34.08 -10.84 0.83
C GLN A 307 33.28 -11.87 0.00
N THR A 308 32.37 -12.64 0.60
CA THR A 308 31.68 -13.76 -0.08
C THR A 308 30.87 -13.34 -1.31
N ARG A 309 30.16 -12.21 -1.25
CA ARG A 309 29.31 -11.68 -2.33
C ARG A 309 29.60 -10.20 -2.59
N SER A 310 30.80 -9.98 -3.10
CA SER A 310 31.48 -8.69 -3.12
C SER A 310 30.69 -7.51 -3.71
N TRP A 311 30.09 -7.68 -4.89
CA TRP A 311 29.35 -6.61 -5.55
C TRP A 311 28.14 -6.12 -4.73
N TYR A 312 27.55 -7.02 -3.93
CA TYR A 312 26.32 -6.73 -3.19
C TYR A 312 26.66 -6.01 -1.89
N TYR A 313 27.63 -6.53 -1.13
CA TYR A 313 28.04 -5.97 0.16
C TYR A 313 29.37 -5.19 0.08
N MET A 314 30.25 -5.36 1.07
CA MET A 314 31.59 -4.76 1.16
C MET A 314 31.61 -3.27 1.47
N ASN A 315 30.76 -2.84 2.40
CA ASN A 315 30.91 -1.56 3.07
C ASN A 315 31.71 -1.74 4.36
N VAL A 316 32.62 -0.80 4.65
CA VAL A 316 33.49 -0.83 5.82
C VAL A 316 33.28 0.43 6.67
N THR A 317 33.13 0.25 7.97
CA THR A 317 32.92 1.35 8.94
C THR A 317 33.94 1.22 10.06
N ALA A 318 34.79 2.24 10.23
CA ALA A 318 35.71 2.34 11.36
C ALA A 318 34.96 2.87 12.59
N ASP A 319 35.27 2.35 13.78
CA ASP A 319 34.72 2.87 15.02
C ASP A 319 35.24 4.30 15.27
N PRO A 320 34.37 5.26 15.64
CA PRO A 320 34.78 6.65 15.78
C PRO A 320 35.65 6.91 17.03
N GLN A 321 35.68 6.01 18.00
CA GLN A 321 36.36 6.18 19.28
C GLN A 321 37.53 5.20 19.47
N ASN A 322 37.64 4.16 18.65
CA ASN A 322 38.71 3.18 18.73
C ASN A 322 39.24 2.78 17.34
N ALA A 323 40.49 3.17 17.04
CA ALA A 323 41.11 2.93 15.74
C ALA A 323 41.37 1.44 15.42
N ASP A 324 41.32 0.53 16.40
CA ASP A 324 41.46 -0.93 16.19
C ASP A 324 40.11 -1.63 15.96
N VAL A 325 38.97 -0.94 16.16
CA VAL A 325 37.65 -1.51 15.94
C VAL A 325 37.15 -1.12 14.54
N VAL A 326 36.78 -2.13 13.75
CA VAL A 326 36.28 -1.95 12.38
C VAL A 326 35.21 -2.98 12.07
N TYR A 327 34.20 -2.55 11.32
CA TYR A 327 33.06 -3.34 10.91
C TYR A 327 33.05 -3.51 9.39
N VAL A 328 32.71 -4.70 8.92
CA VAL A 328 32.44 -4.96 7.51
C VAL A 328 31.01 -5.46 7.37
N MET A 329 30.24 -4.80 6.52
CA MET A 329 28.89 -5.21 6.16
C MET A 329 28.99 -6.33 5.11
N ASN A 330 28.39 -7.47 5.42
CA ASN A 330 28.23 -8.62 4.53
C ASN A 330 26.89 -9.30 4.85
N SER A 331 26.68 -10.56 4.40
CA SER A 331 25.50 -11.32 4.82
C SER A 331 25.34 -11.32 6.35
N PRO A 332 26.39 -11.58 7.14
CA PRO A 332 26.47 -11.12 8.53
C PRO A 332 27.14 -9.74 8.69
N ILE A 333 26.83 -9.03 9.78
CA ILE A 333 27.69 -7.95 10.28
C ILE A 333 28.97 -8.57 10.84
N MET A 334 30.12 -8.19 10.32
CA MET A 334 31.42 -8.67 10.78
C MET A 334 32.13 -7.57 11.56
N LYS A 335 32.56 -7.85 12.79
CA LYS A 335 33.28 -6.92 13.67
C LYS A 335 34.66 -7.44 13.99
N SER A 336 35.66 -6.56 13.86
CA SER A 336 37.02 -6.75 14.35
C SER A 336 37.31 -5.79 15.49
N ILE A 337 38.15 -6.21 16.43
CA ILE A 337 38.64 -5.40 17.56
C ILE A 337 40.17 -5.34 17.62
N ASP A 338 40.86 -5.90 16.63
CA ASP A 338 42.32 -6.08 16.59
C ASP A 338 42.98 -5.40 15.37
N GLY A 339 42.30 -4.37 14.87
CA GLY A 339 42.70 -3.59 13.71
C GLY A 339 42.47 -4.30 12.38
N GLY A 340 41.46 -5.17 12.31
CA GLY A 340 41.03 -5.82 11.07
C GLY A 340 41.72 -7.14 10.75
N ARG A 341 42.39 -7.79 11.71
CA ARG A 341 43.08 -9.08 11.49
C ARG A 341 42.12 -10.25 11.63
N THR A 342 41.30 -10.24 12.69
CA THR A 342 40.28 -11.27 12.95
C THR A 342 38.90 -10.64 13.06
N PHE A 343 37.88 -11.40 12.66
CA PHE A 343 36.49 -10.97 12.66
C PHE A 343 35.60 -11.96 13.40
N ALA A 344 34.57 -11.42 14.06
CA ALA A 344 33.48 -12.18 14.64
C ALA A 344 32.14 -11.60 14.17
N THR A 345 31.13 -12.46 14.06
CA THR A 345 29.78 -12.02 13.72
C THR A 345 29.15 -11.24 14.85
N LEU A 346 28.62 -10.06 14.55
CA LEU A 346 27.67 -9.34 15.39
C LEU A 346 26.25 -9.72 14.94
N GLN A 347 25.50 -10.41 15.79
CA GLN A 347 24.18 -10.93 15.43
C GLN A 347 23.19 -9.78 15.20
N ALA A 348 22.63 -9.71 14.01
CA ALA A 348 21.54 -8.81 13.61
C ALA A 348 20.21 -9.60 13.55
N LEU A 349 19.07 -8.90 13.42
CA LEU A 349 17.76 -9.56 13.25
C LEU A 349 17.53 -10.12 11.85
N HIS A 350 18.37 -9.74 10.89
CA HIS A 350 18.34 -10.21 9.51
C HIS A 350 19.75 -10.34 8.95
N GLY A 351 19.91 -11.16 7.92
CA GLY A 351 21.13 -11.19 7.11
C GLY A 351 21.20 -10.00 6.15
N ASP A 352 22.21 -10.01 5.30
CA ASP A 352 22.37 -9.12 4.15
C ASP A 352 22.41 -7.65 4.53
N ASN A 353 23.53 -7.28 5.17
CA ASN A 353 23.74 -5.97 5.75
C ASN A 353 24.46 -5.06 4.75
N HIS A 354 24.00 -3.82 4.63
CA HIS A 354 24.51 -2.86 3.64
C HIS A 354 25.19 -1.66 4.26
N GLN A 355 24.66 -1.09 5.35
CA GLN A 355 25.27 0.08 5.97
C GLN A 355 25.16 0.03 7.50
N LEU A 356 26.18 0.60 8.16
CA LEU A 356 26.21 0.81 9.60
C LEU A 356 26.62 2.25 9.88
N TRP A 357 25.81 2.96 10.65
CA TRP A 357 26.19 4.23 11.27
C TRP A 357 26.44 4.01 12.75
N ILE A 358 27.51 4.63 13.25
CA ILE A 358 27.95 4.59 14.65
C ILE A 358 27.98 6.02 15.15
N ASN A 359 27.36 6.32 16.29
CA ASN A 359 27.38 7.67 16.82
C ASN A 359 28.83 8.07 17.18
N PRO A 360 29.35 9.19 16.65
CA PRO A 360 30.75 9.59 16.90
C PRO A 360 31.04 9.95 18.36
N LYS A 361 30.00 10.26 19.14
CA LYS A 361 30.11 10.58 20.57
C LYS A 361 29.84 9.39 21.49
N ASP A 362 29.28 8.30 20.98
CA ASP A 362 28.96 7.11 21.77
C ASP A 362 28.85 5.86 20.87
N SER A 363 29.91 5.06 20.80
CA SER A 363 29.96 3.86 19.94
C SER A 363 28.97 2.74 20.34
N ARG A 364 28.16 2.94 21.40
CA ARG A 364 27.05 2.03 21.73
C ARG A 364 25.82 2.26 20.87
N LEU A 365 25.67 3.44 20.28
CA LEU A 365 24.49 3.81 19.51
C LEU A 365 24.71 3.51 18.03
N LEU A 366 23.96 2.55 17.51
CA LEU A 366 24.11 2.01 16.16
C LEU A 366 22.78 2.07 15.43
N ILE A 367 22.82 2.33 14.12
CA ILE A 367 21.76 1.93 13.21
C ILE A 367 22.37 1.13 12.05
N ASN A 368 21.70 0.04 11.70
CA ASN A 368 22.08 -0.83 10.60
C ASN A 368 20.95 -0.91 9.57
N ALA A 369 21.35 -0.89 8.29
CA ALA A 369 20.50 -1.14 7.13
C ALA A 369 20.78 -2.56 6.62
N ASN A 370 19.73 -3.35 6.44
CA ASN A 370 19.82 -4.72 5.91
C ASN A 370 18.60 -5.07 5.04
N ASP A 371 18.61 -6.27 4.45
CA ASP A 371 17.53 -6.70 3.54
C ASP A 371 16.17 -6.91 4.23
N GLY A 372 16.15 -7.03 5.56
CA GLY A 372 14.94 -7.10 6.38
C GLY A 372 14.46 -5.74 6.93
N GLY A 373 15.22 -4.67 6.72
CA GLY A 373 14.87 -3.30 7.12
C GLY A 373 15.91 -2.61 8.00
N ALA A 374 15.45 -1.64 8.79
CA ALA A 374 16.30 -0.87 9.70
C ALA A 374 16.24 -1.42 11.12
N ILE A 375 17.40 -1.59 11.76
CA ILE A 375 17.50 -1.99 13.17
C ILE A 375 18.42 -1.04 13.93
N ILE A 376 18.03 -0.68 15.15
CA ILE A 376 18.75 0.25 16.02
C ILE A 376 19.20 -0.46 17.29
N SER A 377 20.44 -0.23 17.70
CA SER A 377 20.98 -0.70 18.97
C SER A 377 21.41 0.48 19.84
N LEU A 378 21.15 0.36 21.15
CA LEU A 378 21.58 1.31 22.18
C LEU A 378 22.68 0.72 23.09
N ASP A 379 23.18 -0.48 22.78
CA ASP A 379 24.08 -1.26 23.62
C ASP A 379 25.22 -1.93 22.83
N ALA A 380 25.66 -1.28 21.75
CA ALA A 380 26.74 -1.73 20.86
C ALA A 380 26.45 -3.04 20.10
N GLY A 381 25.17 -3.29 19.80
CA GLY A 381 24.69 -4.43 19.03
C GLY A 381 24.42 -5.70 19.84
N ARG A 382 24.25 -5.59 21.17
CA ARG A 382 23.83 -6.73 22.01
C ARG A 382 22.33 -6.97 21.89
N SER A 383 21.55 -5.92 21.65
CA SER A 383 20.12 -5.96 21.32
C SER A 383 19.76 -4.96 20.23
N TRP A 384 18.64 -5.22 19.55
CA TRP A 384 18.18 -4.47 18.37
C TRP A 384 16.67 -4.20 18.43
N SER A 385 16.23 -3.07 17.89
CA SER A 385 14.80 -2.77 17.65
C SER A 385 14.20 -3.73 16.61
N THR A 386 12.88 -3.95 16.66
CA THR A 386 12.17 -4.81 15.69
C THR A 386 12.18 -4.24 14.26
N GLN A 387 12.09 -5.13 13.27
CA GLN A 387 11.83 -4.83 11.85
C GLN A 387 10.37 -5.13 11.43
N ASP A 388 9.57 -5.71 12.31
CA ASP A 388 8.15 -6.05 12.10
C ASP A 388 7.20 -4.87 12.40
N ASN A 389 7.65 -3.66 12.07
CA ASN A 389 6.84 -2.44 12.13
C ASN A 389 7.05 -1.52 10.92
N GLN A 390 7.68 -2.01 9.85
CA GLN A 390 8.08 -1.26 8.65
C GLN A 390 7.32 -1.81 7.44
N PRO A 391 6.31 -1.14 6.86
CA PRO A 391 5.56 -1.65 5.71
C PRO A 391 6.34 -1.41 4.40
N THR A 392 7.49 -2.06 4.30
CA THR A 392 8.47 -1.89 3.21
C THR A 392 8.80 -3.19 2.48
N ALA A 393 7.98 -4.23 2.65
CA ALA A 393 8.05 -5.47 1.89
C ALA A 393 8.10 -5.22 0.37
N GLN A 394 9.00 -5.95 -0.30
CA GLN A 394 9.21 -5.92 -1.75
C GLN A 394 8.60 -7.16 -2.41
N PHE A 395 7.45 -6.97 -3.04
CA PHE A 395 6.69 -8.04 -3.66
C PHE A 395 6.91 -8.11 -5.16
N TYR A 396 7.09 -9.31 -5.68
CA TYR A 396 7.27 -9.56 -7.11
C TYR A 396 5.97 -9.61 -7.90
N HIS A 397 4.92 -10.17 -7.30
CA HIS A 397 3.66 -10.50 -7.97
C HIS A 397 2.47 -10.29 -7.03
N VAL A 398 1.25 -10.34 -7.55
CA VAL A 398 0.06 -10.51 -6.71
C VAL A 398 -0.94 -11.44 -7.39
N ILE A 399 -1.41 -12.42 -6.62
CA ILE A 399 -2.62 -13.19 -6.94
C ILE A 399 -3.60 -13.05 -5.78
N VAL A 400 -4.89 -12.90 -6.10
CA VAL A 400 -5.98 -12.80 -5.13
C VAL A 400 -6.95 -13.96 -5.28
N ASP A 401 -7.26 -14.63 -4.17
CA ASP A 401 -8.24 -15.72 -4.11
C ASP A 401 -9.71 -15.22 -4.04
N ASP A 402 -10.65 -16.16 -4.07
CA ASP A 402 -12.10 -15.89 -4.05
C ASP A 402 -12.76 -16.29 -2.70
N VAL A 403 -11.97 -16.64 -1.68
CA VAL A 403 -12.47 -17.07 -0.36
C VAL A 403 -12.56 -15.87 0.58
N TYR A 404 -13.73 -15.53 1.11
CA TYR A 404 -13.90 -14.34 1.95
C TYR A 404 -13.53 -14.58 3.44
N PRO A 405 -12.74 -13.69 4.09
CA PRO A 405 -12.00 -12.56 3.52
C PRO A 405 -10.91 -13.00 2.54
N TYR A 406 -10.86 -12.35 1.37
CA TYR A 406 -9.92 -12.70 0.29
C TYR A 406 -8.48 -12.60 0.77
N ARG A 407 -7.59 -13.44 0.23
CA ARG A 407 -6.16 -13.43 0.53
C ARG A 407 -5.34 -13.01 -0.69
N LEU A 408 -4.27 -12.28 -0.42
CA LEU A 408 -3.25 -11.86 -1.38
C LEU A 408 -1.99 -12.70 -1.14
N TYR A 409 -1.32 -13.07 -2.23
CA TYR A 409 -0.15 -13.94 -2.19
C TYR A 409 1.02 -13.38 -3.02
N SER A 410 2.24 -13.47 -2.50
CA SER A 410 3.48 -13.20 -3.25
C SER A 410 4.73 -13.73 -2.53
N GLY A 411 5.81 -13.98 -3.25
CA GLY A 411 7.17 -13.95 -2.70
C GLY A 411 7.57 -12.54 -2.26
N GLN A 412 8.15 -12.40 -1.07
CA GLN A 412 8.80 -11.17 -0.62
C GLN A 412 10.32 -11.32 -0.76
N GLN A 413 10.96 -10.39 -1.46
CA GLN A 413 12.40 -10.39 -1.64
C GLN A 413 13.16 -10.42 -0.30
N ASP A 414 14.21 -11.25 -0.25
CA ASP A 414 15.09 -11.56 0.88
C ASP A 414 14.37 -12.05 2.16
N ASN A 415 13.10 -12.47 2.05
CA ASN A 415 12.29 -12.99 3.15
C ASN A 415 11.45 -14.22 2.72
N SER A 416 10.33 -14.51 3.40
CA SER A 416 9.40 -15.59 3.04
C SER A 416 8.44 -15.21 1.90
N SER A 417 7.72 -16.18 1.33
CA SER A 417 6.44 -15.85 0.69
C SER A 417 5.40 -15.45 1.73
N VAL A 418 4.42 -14.63 1.34
CA VAL A 418 3.41 -14.03 2.21
C VAL A 418 2.03 -14.38 1.68
N ILE A 419 1.14 -14.75 2.60
CA ILE A 419 -0.29 -14.89 2.39
C ILE A 419 -0.99 -13.98 3.40
N ILE A 420 -1.67 -12.93 2.94
CA ILE A 420 -2.29 -11.92 3.82
C ILE A 420 -3.76 -11.69 3.48
N LYS A 421 -4.61 -11.53 4.48
CA LYS A 421 -6.02 -11.18 4.27
C LYS A 421 -6.16 -9.73 3.76
N SER A 422 -7.06 -9.53 2.81
CA SER A 422 -7.50 -8.23 2.29
C SER A 422 -8.18 -7.35 3.36
N ARG A 423 -8.72 -7.97 4.41
CA ARG A 423 -9.33 -7.32 5.58
C ARG A 423 -9.36 -8.24 6.79
N ALA A 424 -9.47 -7.64 7.98
CA ALA A 424 -9.61 -8.29 9.27
C ALA A 424 -10.95 -7.97 9.93
N ASP A 425 -11.36 -8.80 10.89
CA ASP A 425 -12.55 -8.57 11.73
C ASP A 425 -12.28 -7.58 12.88
N GLY A 426 -11.00 -7.40 13.25
CA GLY A 426 -10.55 -6.40 14.22
C GLY A 426 -10.43 -4.98 13.64
N SER A 427 -9.76 -4.07 14.33
CA SER A 427 -9.65 -2.65 13.90
C SER A 427 -8.64 -2.37 12.78
N SER A 428 -7.83 -3.36 12.42
CA SER A 428 -6.71 -3.27 11.48
C SER A 428 -6.27 -4.67 11.04
N ILE A 429 -5.50 -4.76 9.95
CA ILE A 429 -4.90 -5.99 9.42
C ILE A 429 -3.52 -6.15 10.07
N GLY A 430 -3.42 -7.03 11.07
CA GLY A 430 -2.22 -7.18 11.89
C GLY A 430 -1.43 -8.47 11.59
N GLU A 431 -0.45 -8.78 12.45
CA GLU A 431 0.36 -10.00 12.36
C GLU A 431 -0.48 -11.30 12.34
N ARG A 432 -1.66 -11.31 12.99
CA ARG A 432 -2.57 -12.46 13.01
C ARG A 432 -3.34 -12.67 11.69
N ASP A 433 -3.22 -11.75 10.75
CA ASP A 433 -3.95 -11.75 9.48
C ASP A 433 -3.08 -12.11 8.28
N TRP A 434 -1.81 -12.44 8.51
CA TRP A 434 -0.93 -12.98 7.49
C TRP A 434 -0.12 -14.17 8.01
N GLN A 435 0.42 -14.95 7.09
CA GLN A 435 1.30 -16.08 7.36
C GLN A 435 2.28 -16.30 6.21
N GLU A 436 3.30 -17.11 6.45
CA GLU A 436 4.20 -17.58 5.39
C GLU A 436 3.51 -18.64 4.49
N GLY A 437 3.89 -18.66 3.21
CA GLY A 437 3.40 -19.64 2.23
C GLY A 437 4.49 -20.60 1.73
N PRO A 438 4.27 -21.30 0.60
CA PRO A 438 5.25 -22.19 -0.02
C PRO A 438 6.33 -21.41 -0.76
N GLY A 439 7.42 -22.09 -1.12
CA GLY A 439 8.56 -21.49 -1.81
C GLY A 439 9.45 -20.66 -0.89
N CYS A 440 10.13 -19.66 -1.46
CA CYS A 440 11.03 -18.75 -0.75
C CYS A 440 10.80 -17.29 -1.16
N GLU A 441 11.79 -16.42 -0.98
CA GLU A 441 11.74 -14.98 -1.31
C GLU A 441 11.28 -14.66 -2.74
N SER A 442 11.65 -15.50 -3.70
CA SER A 442 11.43 -15.31 -5.14
C SER A 442 10.16 -16.00 -5.64
N ALA A 443 9.28 -16.43 -4.73
CA ALA A 443 8.11 -17.22 -5.08
C ALA A 443 7.17 -16.48 -6.04
N ASN A 444 7.00 -17.04 -7.23
CA ASN A 444 5.81 -16.86 -8.04
C ASN A 444 4.75 -17.85 -7.52
N ILE A 445 3.61 -17.34 -7.05
CA ILE A 445 2.61 -18.16 -6.36
C ILE A 445 1.52 -18.61 -7.34
N GLY A 446 1.31 -19.92 -7.42
CA GLY A 446 0.20 -20.54 -8.13
C GLY A 446 -0.85 -21.07 -7.16
N VAL A 447 -2.12 -20.74 -7.36
CA VAL A 447 -3.22 -21.23 -6.50
C VAL A 447 -4.53 -21.32 -7.30
N ASP A 448 -5.36 -22.33 -7.01
CA ASP A 448 -6.77 -22.29 -7.42
C ASP A 448 -7.50 -21.25 -6.58
N ARG A 449 -7.86 -20.13 -7.22
CA ARG A 449 -8.50 -18.99 -6.56
C ARG A 449 -9.82 -19.37 -5.87
N ARG A 450 -10.54 -20.39 -6.36
CA ARG A 450 -11.83 -20.82 -5.77
C ARG A 450 -11.65 -21.81 -4.62
N ASN A 451 -10.60 -22.63 -4.67
CA ASN A 451 -10.25 -23.57 -3.62
C ASN A 451 -8.74 -23.53 -3.31
N PRO A 452 -8.29 -22.50 -2.60
CA PRO A 452 -6.90 -22.24 -2.27
C PRO A 452 -6.34 -23.15 -1.15
N ARG A 453 -6.66 -24.45 -1.21
CA ARG A 453 -6.11 -25.46 -0.29
C ARG A 453 -4.69 -25.85 -0.66
N TYR A 454 -4.43 -26.12 -1.94
CA TYR A 454 -3.10 -26.46 -2.43
C TYR A 454 -2.49 -25.24 -3.10
N VAL A 455 -1.43 -24.70 -2.49
CA VAL A 455 -0.73 -23.51 -2.97
C VAL A 455 0.65 -23.95 -3.44
N TYR A 456 1.07 -23.44 -4.59
CA TYR A 456 2.39 -23.69 -5.18
C TYR A 456 3.24 -22.45 -5.06
N GLY A 457 4.50 -22.60 -4.67
CA GLY A 457 5.43 -21.49 -4.53
C GLY A 457 6.80 -21.84 -5.07
N GLY A 458 7.28 -21.01 -5.99
CA GLY A 458 8.64 -21.13 -6.53
C GLY A 458 9.72 -20.71 -5.54
N CYS A 459 10.94 -21.11 -5.85
CA CYS A 459 12.16 -20.48 -5.35
C CYS A 459 13.15 -20.36 -6.53
N TYR A 460 14.25 -19.65 -6.33
CA TYR A 460 15.24 -19.42 -7.39
C TYR A 460 15.76 -20.75 -7.97
N VAL A 461 16.28 -20.69 -9.19
CA VAL A 461 16.81 -21.83 -9.97
C VAL A 461 15.83 -22.99 -10.21
N GLY A 462 14.52 -22.71 -10.17
CA GLY A 462 13.48 -23.63 -10.65
C GLY A 462 12.83 -24.52 -9.58
N ILE A 463 13.24 -24.36 -8.33
CA ILE A 463 12.64 -25.04 -7.18
C ILE A 463 11.15 -24.70 -7.11
N LEU A 464 10.32 -25.70 -6.80
CA LEU A 464 8.88 -25.54 -6.69
C LEU A 464 8.34 -26.46 -5.60
N ASP A 465 7.58 -25.89 -4.68
CA ASP A 465 6.91 -26.61 -3.59
C ASP A 465 5.39 -26.48 -3.69
N GLU A 466 4.69 -27.50 -3.19
CA GLU A 466 3.26 -27.45 -2.87
C GLU A 466 3.08 -27.44 -1.35
N GLN A 467 2.20 -26.57 -0.84
CA GLN A 467 1.74 -26.57 0.55
C GLN A 467 0.24 -26.89 0.61
N ASP A 468 -0.15 -27.80 1.51
CA ASP A 468 -1.55 -28.00 1.89
C ASP A 468 -1.88 -27.04 3.04
N MET A 469 -2.64 -25.98 2.75
CA MET A 469 -3.01 -24.93 3.71
C MET A 469 -3.89 -25.43 4.86
N GLN A 470 -4.41 -26.66 4.80
CA GLN A 470 -5.17 -27.26 5.88
C GLN A 470 -4.28 -27.97 6.91
N THR A 471 -3.20 -28.62 6.46
CA THR A 471 -2.29 -29.39 7.33
C THR A 471 -0.97 -28.68 7.60
N ASP A 472 -0.70 -27.61 6.85
CA ASP A 472 0.54 -26.85 6.83
C ASP A 472 1.78 -27.64 6.39
N LEU A 473 1.57 -28.81 5.77
CA LEU A 473 2.66 -29.65 5.26
C LEU A 473 3.07 -29.20 3.85
N LYS A 474 4.39 -29.15 3.64
CA LYS A 474 5.02 -28.83 2.36
C LYS A 474 5.63 -30.08 1.72
N ARG A 475 5.62 -30.14 0.39
CA ARG A 475 6.38 -31.14 -0.39
C ARG A 475 6.98 -30.51 -1.64
N SER A 476 8.17 -30.95 -2.00
CA SER A 476 8.77 -30.57 -3.28
C SER A 476 8.02 -31.22 -4.44
N VAL A 477 7.79 -30.43 -5.49
CA VAL A 477 7.19 -30.85 -6.76
C VAL A 477 8.01 -30.34 -7.94
N MET A 478 9.31 -30.09 -7.73
CA MET A 478 10.23 -29.58 -8.76
C MET A 478 10.23 -30.48 -10.01
N PRO A 479 10.02 -29.94 -11.23
CA PRO A 479 9.96 -30.76 -12.45
C PRO A 479 11.25 -31.49 -12.79
N TRP A 480 12.40 -30.92 -12.40
CA TRP A 480 13.72 -31.46 -12.69
C TRP A 480 14.69 -31.12 -11.55
N PRO A 481 14.96 -32.05 -10.62
CA PRO A 481 15.75 -31.79 -9.42
C PRO A 481 17.28 -31.83 -9.71
N GLU A 482 17.75 -30.84 -10.47
CA GLU A 482 19.19 -30.58 -10.72
C GLU A 482 19.66 -29.42 -9.84
N LEU A 483 20.83 -29.55 -9.23
CA LEU A 483 21.47 -28.46 -8.48
C LEU A 483 22.01 -27.44 -9.48
N ASN A 484 21.21 -26.44 -9.82
CA ASN A 484 21.57 -25.39 -10.77
C ASN A 484 22.32 -24.21 -10.14
N LEU A 485 22.36 -24.12 -8.81
CA LEU A 485 23.04 -23.03 -8.11
C LEU A 485 24.53 -23.06 -8.45
N THR A 486 25.09 -21.93 -8.88
CA THR A 486 26.49 -21.76 -9.34
C THR A 486 26.91 -22.53 -10.60
N GLU A 487 26.08 -23.43 -11.11
CA GLU A 487 26.36 -24.16 -12.35
C GLU A 487 26.26 -23.22 -13.56
N PRO A 488 27.21 -23.30 -14.51
CA PRO A 488 27.17 -22.47 -15.70
C PRO A 488 25.99 -22.88 -16.59
N THR A 489 25.19 -21.90 -16.99
CA THR A 489 23.88 -22.14 -17.65
C THR A 489 23.96 -22.76 -19.05
N ASP A 490 25.15 -22.83 -19.64
CA ASP A 490 25.41 -23.56 -20.88
C ASP A 490 25.64 -25.07 -20.65
N LYS A 491 25.77 -25.50 -19.39
CA LYS A 491 25.93 -26.91 -18.97
C LYS A 491 24.68 -27.50 -18.32
N THR A 492 23.73 -26.66 -17.90
CA THR A 492 22.48 -27.13 -17.30
C THR A 492 21.48 -27.56 -18.36
N ARG A 493 20.64 -28.56 -18.04
CA ARG A 493 19.64 -29.05 -18.99
C ARG A 493 18.50 -28.06 -19.19
N TYR A 494 17.99 -27.52 -18.08
CA TYR A 494 16.90 -26.54 -18.07
C TYR A 494 17.34 -25.28 -17.34
N ARG A 495 16.99 -24.13 -17.90
CA ARG A 495 17.27 -22.81 -17.31
C ARG A 495 15.99 -22.28 -16.68
N PHE A 496 16.10 -21.81 -15.46
CA PHE A 496 14.98 -21.29 -14.67
C PHE A 496 15.32 -19.88 -14.20
N ASN A 497 14.39 -18.95 -14.40
CA ASN A 497 14.56 -17.57 -13.93
C ASN A 497 14.46 -17.50 -12.40
N TRP A 498 14.97 -16.41 -11.80
CA TRP A 498 14.82 -16.07 -10.38
C TRP A 498 13.38 -16.26 -9.88
N THR A 499 12.39 -15.69 -10.58
CA THR A 499 10.95 -15.81 -10.28
C THR A 499 10.28 -16.67 -11.34
N SER A 500 10.67 -17.94 -11.45
CA SER A 500 10.12 -18.86 -12.45
C SER A 500 8.58 -19.01 -12.26
N PRO A 501 7.77 -18.82 -13.32
CA PRO A 501 6.32 -18.71 -13.17
C PRO A 501 5.67 -20.06 -12.87
N ALA A 502 4.78 -20.09 -11.89
CA ALA A 502 3.97 -21.25 -11.52
C ALA A 502 2.48 -20.89 -11.60
N VAL A 503 1.73 -21.54 -12.50
CA VAL A 503 0.32 -21.23 -12.76
C VAL A 503 -0.54 -22.48 -12.54
N VAL A 504 -1.50 -22.39 -11.64
CA VAL A 504 -2.59 -23.38 -11.53
C VAL A 504 -3.64 -23.04 -12.59
N SER A 505 -4.03 -24.02 -13.40
CA SER A 505 -5.00 -23.81 -14.46
C SER A 505 -6.34 -23.36 -13.89
N GLN A 506 -6.91 -22.31 -14.49
CA GLN A 506 -8.24 -21.82 -14.13
C GLN A 506 -9.36 -22.75 -14.58
N HIS A 507 -9.06 -23.69 -15.49
CA HIS A 507 -10.00 -24.69 -16.02
C HIS A 507 -9.96 -26.01 -15.25
N ASN A 508 -8.81 -26.38 -14.68
CA ASN A 508 -8.66 -27.61 -13.90
C ASN A 508 -7.61 -27.46 -12.79
N PRO A 509 -8.00 -27.47 -11.49
CA PRO A 509 -7.08 -27.22 -10.39
C PRO A 509 -6.03 -28.33 -10.17
N ASN A 510 -6.13 -29.49 -10.84
CA ASN A 510 -5.08 -30.51 -10.83
C ASN A 510 -3.95 -30.23 -11.84
N VAL A 511 -4.16 -29.28 -12.76
CA VAL A 511 -3.20 -28.92 -13.79
C VAL A 511 -2.38 -27.73 -13.33
N VAL A 512 -1.06 -27.91 -13.31
CA VAL A 512 -0.11 -26.85 -12.97
C VAL A 512 0.93 -26.72 -14.07
N TYR A 513 1.26 -25.48 -14.42
CA TYR A 513 2.30 -25.12 -15.35
C TYR A 513 3.49 -24.52 -14.61
N HIS A 514 4.71 -24.86 -15.03
CA HIS A 514 5.95 -24.25 -14.51
C HIS A 514 6.89 -23.86 -15.65
N GLY A 515 7.45 -22.67 -15.62
CA GLY A 515 8.31 -22.13 -16.68
C GLY A 515 9.80 -22.34 -16.41
N GLY A 516 10.49 -23.04 -17.32
CA GLY A 516 11.95 -22.96 -17.50
C GLY A 516 12.26 -22.33 -18.86
N ASN A 517 13.27 -22.80 -19.59
CA ASN A 517 13.39 -22.52 -21.04
C ASN A 517 12.32 -23.26 -21.87
N VAL A 518 11.68 -24.26 -21.27
CA VAL A 518 10.52 -24.99 -21.78
C VAL A 518 9.34 -24.82 -20.83
N LEU A 519 8.11 -25.03 -21.30
CA LEU A 519 6.92 -25.08 -20.47
C LEU A 519 6.68 -26.51 -19.95
N PHE A 520 6.71 -26.68 -18.64
CA PHE A 520 6.34 -27.93 -17.99
C PHE A 520 4.86 -27.93 -17.64
N ARG A 521 4.23 -29.11 -17.71
CA ARG A 521 2.86 -29.35 -17.29
C ARG A 521 2.78 -30.60 -16.41
N THR A 522 2.02 -30.52 -15.33
CA THR A 522 1.53 -31.68 -14.57
C THR A 522 0.00 -31.71 -14.60
N ALA A 523 -0.59 -32.89 -14.42
CA ALA A 523 -2.03 -33.08 -14.24
C ALA A 523 -2.37 -33.87 -12.96
N ASP A 524 -1.36 -34.13 -12.13
CA ASP A 524 -1.44 -34.95 -10.91
C ASP A 524 -0.72 -34.27 -9.74
N ARG A 525 -0.68 -32.93 -9.77
CA ARG A 525 -0.08 -32.07 -8.75
C ARG A 525 1.41 -32.34 -8.55
N GLY A 526 2.14 -32.43 -9.65
CA GLY A 526 3.60 -32.53 -9.68
C GLY A 526 4.16 -33.90 -9.33
N ARG A 527 3.35 -34.98 -9.39
CA ARG A 527 3.88 -36.35 -9.32
C ARG A 527 4.55 -36.73 -10.63
N THR A 528 3.98 -36.29 -11.74
CA THR A 528 4.54 -36.41 -13.07
C THR A 528 4.55 -35.05 -13.77
N TRP A 529 5.65 -34.76 -14.46
CA TRP A 529 5.83 -33.55 -15.26
C TRP A 529 6.16 -33.92 -16.70
N THR A 530 5.55 -33.21 -17.65
CA THR A 530 5.80 -33.35 -19.09
C THR A 530 6.19 -31.99 -19.66
N PRO A 531 7.35 -31.86 -20.35
CA PRO A 531 7.61 -30.71 -21.19
C PRO A 531 6.61 -30.70 -22.35
N ILE A 532 5.81 -29.65 -22.46
CA ILE A 532 4.80 -29.47 -23.53
C ILE A 532 5.23 -28.41 -24.54
N SER A 533 6.52 -28.12 -24.62
CA SER A 533 7.10 -27.21 -25.61
C SER A 533 8.54 -27.61 -25.93
N PRO A 534 9.09 -27.17 -27.08
CA PRO A 534 10.53 -27.07 -27.26
C PRO A 534 11.11 -25.93 -26.38
N ASP A 535 12.40 -25.64 -26.51
CA ASP A 535 12.97 -24.39 -25.97
C ASP A 535 12.28 -23.22 -26.69
N LEU A 536 11.57 -22.39 -25.92
CA LEU A 536 10.74 -21.29 -26.43
C LEU A 536 11.48 -19.95 -26.46
N THR A 537 12.77 -19.96 -26.09
CA THR A 537 13.63 -18.78 -25.95
C THR A 537 14.50 -18.59 -27.20
N ARG A 538 15.25 -17.50 -27.30
CA ARG A 538 16.27 -17.31 -28.34
C ARG A 538 17.42 -18.29 -28.19
N ASN A 539 17.68 -18.75 -26.96
CA ASN A 539 18.75 -19.69 -26.62
C ASN A 539 20.13 -19.25 -27.16
N ASP A 540 20.41 -17.94 -27.09
CA ASP A 540 21.70 -17.40 -27.49
C ASP A 540 22.80 -17.93 -26.54
N LYS A 541 23.80 -18.60 -27.10
CA LYS A 541 24.91 -19.16 -26.32
C LYS A 541 25.86 -18.11 -25.78
N ALA A 542 25.88 -16.90 -26.36
CA ALA A 542 26.69 -15.80 -25.86
C ALA A 542 26.16 -15.21 -24.53
N THR A 543 24.91 -15.50 -24.18
CA THR A 543 24.27 -15.05 -22.93
C THR A 543 24.12 -16.17 -21.90
N GLN A 544 24.91 -17.24 -22.04
CA GLN A 544 24.92 -18.40 -21.14
C GLN A 544 26.32 -18.61 -20.55
N GLY A 545 26.40 -19.37 -19.46
CA GLY A 545 27.62 -19.62 -18.69
C GLY A 545 27.54 -19.08 -17.27
N PHE A 546 28.66 -18.55 -16.76
CA PHE A 546 28.76 -17.97 -15.43
C PHE A 546 28.12 -16.58 -15.35
N GLY A 547 27.37 -16.35 -14.26
CA GLY A 547 26.66 -15.10 -14.00
C GLY A 547 27.55 -13.96 -13.53
N GLY A 548 28.80 -14.19 -13.12
CA GLY A 548 29.71 -13.11 -12.68
C GLY A 548 31.11 -13.16 -13.30
N THR A 549 31.71 -11.98 -13.49
CA THR A 549 33.05 -11.78 -14.07
C THR A 549 33.67 -10.44 -13.62
N PRO A 550 35.00 -10.24 -13.68
CA PRO A 550 36.06 -11.24 -13.84
C PRO A 550 36.53 -11.86 -12.53
N ILE A 551 36.07 -11.37 -11.37
CA ILE A 551 36.61 -11.76 -10.07
C ILE A 551 35.69 -12.76 -9.36
N THR A 552 34.49 -12.32 -8.96
CA THR A 552 33.53 -13.15 -8.22
C THR A 552 32.40 -13.59 -9.16
N ASN A 553 32.11 -14.89 -9.19
CA ASN A 553 30.91 -15.41 -9.85
C ASN A 553 29.66 -15.07 -9.02
N GLU A 554 28.59 -14.61 -9.66
CA GLU A 554 27.27 -14.53 -9.06
C GLU A 554 26.45 -15.72 -9.56
N GLY A 555 26.14 -16.65 -8.67
CA GLY A 555 25.52 -17.92 -9.00
C GLY A 555 24.17 -18.18 -8.33
N ALA A 556 23.56 -17.16 -7.70
CA ALA A 556 22.28 -17.32 -7.00
C ALA A 556 21.09 -17.54 -7.94
N GLY A 557 21.22 -17.18 -9.23
CA GLY A 557 20.20 -17.41 -10.25
C GLY A 557 19.56 -16.15 -10.83
N GLY A 558 19.92 -14.96 -10.35
CA GLY A 558 19.40 -13.68 -10.85
C GLY A 558 19.80 -13.38 -12.30
N GLU A 559 20.94 -13.93 -12.72
CA GLU A 559 21.55 -13.78 -14.04
C GLU A 559 21.29 -14.99 -14.96
N VAL A 560 20.38 -15.89 -14.59
CA VAL A 560 19.93 -16.95 -15.50
C VAL A 560 19.03 -16.33 -16.56
N TYR A 561 19.40 -16.50 -17.83
CA TYR A 561 18.76 -15.86 -18.98
C TYR A 561 18.38 -16.86 -20.08
N GLY A 562 17.44 -16.49 -20.95
CA GLY A 562 16.84 -17.40 -21.92
C GLY A 562 15.92 -18.39 -21.21
N ALA A 563 14.98 -17.86 -20.42
CA ALA A 563 13.96 -18.58 -19.68
C ALA A 563 12.57 -17.92 -19.81
N ILE A 564 11.52 -18.71 -19.62
CA ILE A 564 10.13 -18.26 -19.52
C ILE A 564 9.93 -17.55 -18.17
N VAL A 565 9.38 -16.35 -18.22
CA VAL A 565 9.12 -15.48 -17.06
C VAL A 565 7.64 -15.14 -16.89
N ASN A 566 6.82 -15.42 -17.89
CA ASN A 566 5.38 -15.20 -17.84
C ASN A 566 4.64 -16.37 -18.51
N ILE A 567 3.56 -16.83 -17.88
CA ILE A 567 2.62 -17.82 -18.43
C ILE A 567 1.22 -17.22 -18.29
N ALA A 568 0.49 -17.13 -19.40
CA ALA A 568 -0.89 -16.66 -19.42
C ALA A 568 -1.80 -17.69 -20.10
N GLU A 569 -2.60 -18.41 -19.29
CA GLU A 569 -3.65 -19.31 -19.79
C GLU A 569 -4.89 -18.49 -20.15
N SER A 570 -5.46 -18.72 -21.33
CA SER A 570 -6.71 -18.10 -21.75
C SER A 570 -7.85 -18.52 -20.85
N ARG A 571 -8.64 -17.55 -20.36
CA ARG A 571 -9.88 -17.85 -19.62
C ARG A 571 -10.99 -18.41 -20.50
N HIS A 572 -10.87 -18.25 -21.82
CA HIS A 572 -11.89 -18.62 -22.80
C HIS A 572 -11.80 -20.11 -23.18
N ASP A 573 -10.61 -20.70 -23.08
CA ASP A 573 -10.38 -22.12 -23.38
C ASP A 573 -9.04 -22.59 -22.77
N ALA A 574 -8.95 -23.87 -22.40
CA ALA A 574 -7.76 -24.45 -21.77
C ALA A 574 -6.60 -24.76 -22.75
N ASN A 575 -6.82 -24.64 -24.06
CA ASN A 575 -5.82 -25.00 -25.06
C ASN A 575 -4.96 -23.82 -25.49
N THR A 576 -5.42 -22.60 -25.21
CA THR A 576 -4.73 -21.36 -25.56
C THR A 576 -3.86 -20.89 -24.40
N ILE A 577 -2.54 -20.94 -24.59
CA ILE A 577 -1.55 -20.54 -23.59
C ILE A 577 -0.52 -19.65 -24.26
N TYR A 578 -0.23 -18.51 -23.65
CA TYR A 578 0.87 -17.64 -24.03
C TYR A 578 2.02 -17.78 -23.05
N VAL A 579 3.25 -17.65 -23.55
CA VAL A 579 4.43 -17.49 -22.70
C VAL A 579 5.27 -16.30 -23.14
N GLY A 580 5.85 -15.61 -22.17
CA GLY A 580 6.83 -14.54 -22.34
C GLY A 580 8.19 -14.95 -21.77
N THR A 581 9.26 -14.52 -22.42
CA THR A 581 10.65 -14.86 -22.05
C THR A 581 11.46 -13.62 -21.67
N ASP A 582 12.51 -13.81 -20.88
CA ASP A 582 13.45 -12.74 -20.49
C ASP A 582 14.36 -12.26 -21.63
N ASP A 583 14.42 -13.01 -22.74
CA ASP A 583 15.05 -12.61 -24.01
C ASP A 583 14.07 -12.05 -25.06
N GLY A 584 12.82 -11.85 -24.65
CA GLY A 584 11.88 -10.95 -25.30
C GLY A 584 11.01 -11.61 -26.34
N LEU A 585 11.00 -12.94 -26.43
CA LEU A 585 10.05 -13.67 -27.24
C LEU A 585 8.69 -13.77 -26.55
N VAL A 586 7.64 -13.76 -27.37
CA VAL A 586 6.27 -14.11 -27.01
C VAL A 586 5.83 -15.27 -27.91
N GLN A 587 5.35 -16.35 -27.29
CA GLN A 587 4.93 -17.56 -27.98
C GLN A 587 3.50 -17.91 -27.58
N VAL A 588 2.72 -18.48 -28.51
CA VAL A 588 1.37 -18.94 -28.25
C VAL A 588 1.17 -20.37 -28.75
N THR A 589 0.49 -21.18 -27.95
CA THR A 589 -0.14 -22.43 -28.39
C THR A 589 -1.65 -22.26 -28.33
N ARG A 590 -2.37 -22.94 -29.21
CA ARG A 590 -3.85 -22.99 -29.24
C ARG A 590 -4.40 -24.41 -29.28
N ASP A 591 -3.52 -25.40 -29.11
CA ASP A 591 -3.83 -26.83 -29.17
C ASP A 591 -3.32 -27.60 -27.94
N GLY A 592 -3.11 -26.88 -26.83
CA GLY A 592 -2.66 -27.44 -25.56
C GLY A 592 -1.18 -27.79 -25.50
N GLY A 593 -0.34 -27.11 -26.29
CA GLY A 593 1.12 -27.27 -26.32
C GLY A 593 1.63 -28.24 -27.38
N LYS A 594 0.79 -28.69 -28.33
CA LYS A 594 1.27 -29.57 -29.41
C LYS A 594 2.05 -28.77 -30.45
N THR A 595 1.60 -27.56 -30.76
CA THR A 595 2.30 -26.62 -31.63
C THR A 595 2.39 -25.23 -31.01
N TRP A 596 3.46 -24.50 -31.34
CA TRP A 596 3.77 -23.18 -30.83
C TRP A 596 4.09 -22.22 -31.97
N ALA A 597 3.56 -21.00 -31.89
CA ALA A 597 3.81 -19.92 -32.83
C ALA A 597 4.46 -18.73 -32.13
N ASN A 598 5.54 -18.21 -32.72
CA ASN A 598 6.17 -16.99 -32.27
C ASN A 598 5.34 -15.79 -32.74
N VAL A 599 4.83 -15.04 -31.78
CA VAL A 599 3.93 -13.89 -31.96
C VAL A 599 4.54 -12.63 -31.35
N THR A 600 5.87 -12.56 -31.29
CA THR A 600 6.59 -11.39 -30.78
C THR A 600 6.27 -10.16 -31.64
N PRO A 601 6.00 -8.97 -31.05
CA PRO A 601 5.78 -7.75 -31.82
C PRO A 601 6.93 -7.47 -32.81
N PRO A 602 6.64 -7.17 -34.09
CA PRO A 602 7.71 -6.99 -35.08
C PRO A 602 8.55 -5.74 -34.78
N GLY A 603 9.86 -5.85 -34.95
CA GLY A 603 10.80 -4.74 -34.76
C GLY A 603 11.17 -4.43 -33.31
N VAL A 604 10.61 -5.16 -32.34
CA VAL A 604 11.09 -5.08 -30.94
C VAL A 604 12.39 -5.87 -30.79
N GLY A 605 13.37 -5.26 -30.11
CA GLY A 605 14.70 -5.84 -29.90
C GLY A 605 14.72 -6.97 -28.86
N VAL A 606 15.90 -7.19 -28.27
CA VAL A 606 16.05 -8.07 -27.10
C VAL A 606 15.67 -7.28 -25.85
N GLY A 607 14.73 -7.81 -25.07
CA GLY A 607 14.18 -7.18 -23.87
C GLY A 607 13.39 -8.20 -23.05
N LEU A 608 12.59 -7.74 -22.11
CA LEU A 608 11.84 -8.58 -21.18
C LEU A 608 10.33 -8.55 -21.51
N SER A 609 9.77 -9.70 -21.86
CA SER A 609 8.32 -9.91 -21.98
C SER A 609 7.69 -10.07 -20.59
N ASN A 610 7.59 -8.96 -19.85
CA ASN A 610 7.32 -8.95 -18.41
C ASN A 610 5.92 -9.43 -18.03
N ASN A 611 4.90 -9.04 -18.80
CA ASN A 611 3.51 -9.42 -18.53
C ASN A 611 2.70 -9.59 -19.82
N ILE A 612 1.90 -10.65 -19.88
CA ILE A 612 0.90 -10.90 -20.93
C ILE A 612 -0.48 -10.97 -20.28
N GLU A 613 -1.43 -10.19 -20.79
CA GLU A 613 -2.81 -10.16 -20.34
C GLU A 613 -3.74 -10.56 -21.49
N VAL A 614 -4.43 -11.70 -21.34
CA VAL A 614 -5.49 -12.11 -22.27
C VAL A 614 -6.78 -11.41 -21.88
N SER A 615 -7.39 -10.68 -22.81
CA SER A 615 -8.60 -9.91 -22.55
C SER A 615 -9.70 -10.78 -21.93
N PRO A 616 -10.33 -10.35 -20.83
CA PRO A 616 -11.43 -11.08 -20.27
C PRO A 616 -12.67 -11.09 -21.17
N HIS A 617 -12.70 -10.24 -22.20
CA HIS A 617 -13.87 -9.98 -23.04
C HIS A 617 -13.75 -10.48 -24.48
N ASP A 618 -12.53 -10.74 -24.96
CA ASP A 618 -12.29 -11.21 -26.34
C ASP A 618 -11.10 -12.19 -26.40
N PRO A 619 -11.28 -13.41 -26.91
CA PRO A 619 -10.22 -14.42 -26.90
C PRO A 619 -9.04 -14.09 -27.82
N GLY A 620 -9.21 -13.22 -28.82
CA GLY A 620 -8.14 -12.80 -29.74
C GLY A 620 -7.34 -11.59 -29.24
N THR A 621 -7.85 -10.89 -28.23
CA THR A 621 -7.23 -9.67 -27.71
C THR A 621 -6.24 -9.98 -26.59
N VAL A 622 -5.02 -9.51 -26.76
CA VAL A 622 -3.91 -9.69 -25.82
C VAL A 622 -3.12 -8.39 -25.67
N TYR A 623 -2.74 -8.09 -24.44
CA TYR A 623 -1.87 -6.96 -24.11
C TYR A 623 -0.52 -7.49 -23.62
N LEU A 624 0.54 -6.74 -23.93
CA LEU A 624 1.91 -7.07 -23.54
C LEU A 624 2.55 -5.85 -22.89
N ALA A 625 3.09 -6.02 -21.68
CA ALA A 625 4.05 -5.09 -21.11
C ALA A 625 5.47 -5.57 -21.43
N PHE A 626 6.14 -4.90 -22.36
CA PHE A 626 7.51 -5.20 -22.76
C PHE A 626 8.48 -4.18 -22.15
N ARG A 627 9.67 -4.64 -21.77
CA ARG A 627 10.66 -3.84 -21.03
C ARG A 627 12.03 -3.90 -21.68
N MET A 628 12.60 -2.73 -21.98
CA MET A 628 13.96 -2.58 -22.55
C MET A 628 14.95 -1.97 -21.55
N ASP A 629 14.50 -1.63 -20.35
CA ASP A 629 15.27 -0.85 -19.38
C ASP A 629 16.52 -1.60 -18.89
N ARG A 630 16.48 -2.93 -18.89
CA ARG A 630 17.64 -3.78 -18.57
C ARG A 630 18.75 -3.76 -19.64
N HIS A 631 18.51 -3.10 -20.76
CA HIS A 631 19.49 -2.81 -21.81
C HIS A 631 19.80 -1.31 -21.91
N GLY A 632 19.34 -0.50 -20.94
CA GLY A 632 19.59 0.94 -20.89
C GLY A 632 18.67 1.79 -21.76
N ASP A 633 17.55 1.24 -22.24
CA ASP A 633 16.47 1.96 -22.91
C ASP A 633 15.21 2.00 -22.03
N TYR A 634 14.87 3.19 -21.56
CA TYR A 634 13.84 3.41 -20.54
C TYR A 634 12.46 3.80 -21.12
N ALA A 635 12.29 3.81 -22.44
CA ALA A 635 11.01 4.16 -23.04
C ALA A 635 9.90 3.14 -22.71
N PRO A 636 8.63 3.56 -22.64
CA PRO A 636 7.51 2.64 -22.43
C PRO A 636 7.21 1.79 -23.68
N TYR A 637 7.15 0.46 -23.55
CA TYR A 637 6.82 -0.47 -24.63
C TYR A 637 5.58 -1.35 -24.35
N PRO A 638 4.40 -0.77 -24.06
CA PRO A 638 3.16 -1.54 -24.02
C PRO A 638 2.61 -1.80 -25.43
N PHE A 639 2.08 -2.99 -25.66
CA PHE A 639 1.49 -3.40 -26.93
C PHE A 639 0.10 -4.01 -26.76
N LYS A 640 -0.72 -3.91 -27.81
CA LYS A 640 -2.00 -4.57 -27.95
C LYS A 640 -2.07 -5.32 -29.28
N SER A 641 -2.63 -6.52 -29.24
CA SER A 641 -3.04 -7.31 -30.39
C SER A 641 -4.53 -7.62 -30.26
N THR A 642 -5.23 -7.79 -31.38
CA THR A 642 -6.63 -8.27 -31.45
C THR A 642 -6.78 -9.53 -32.30
N ASP A 643 -5.69 -10.22 -32.61
CA ASP A 643 -5.66 -11.35 -33.55
C ASP A 643 -4.77 -12.51 -33.08
N TYR A 644 -4.70 -12.74 -31.77
CA TYR A 644 -3.87 -13.75 -31.09
C TYR A 644 -2.36 -13.48 -31.19
N GLY A 645 -1.95 -12.22 -31.36
CA GLY A 645 -0.56 -11.77 -31.41
C GLY A 645 0.05 -11.78 -32.81
N ARG A 646 -0.74 -12.01 -33.86
CA ARG A 646 -0.24 -11.99 -35.24
C ARG A 646 0.14 -10.58 -35.68
N SER A 647 -0.53 -9.56 -35.16
CA SER A 647 -0.19 -8.16 -35.36
C SER A 647 -0.32 -7.35 -34.07
N TRP A 648 0.56 -6.37 -33.89
CA TRP A 648 0.64 -5.57 -32.67
C TRP A 648 0.63 -4.07 -32.94
N THR A 649 0.00 -3.33 -32.04
CA THR A 649 0.04 -1.86 -31.98
C THR A 649 0.68 -1.43 -30.68
N ARG A 650 1.68 -0.55 -30.73
CA ARG A 650 2.25 0.09 -29.53
C ARG A 650 1.24 1.09 -28.97
N ILE A 651 0.91 0.94 -27.69
CA ILE A 651 -0.15 1.69 -27.01
C ILE A 651 0.45 2.58 -25.90
N ALA A 652 1.40 3.44 -26.27
CA ALA A 652 2.20 4.21 -25.31
C ALA A 652 1.74 5.68 -25.11
N THR A 653 0.73 6.13 -25.86
CA THR A 653 0.22 7.51 -25.78
C THR A 653 -0.23 7.84 -24.36
N GLY A 654 0.21 8.98 -23.82
CA GLY A 654 -0.13 9.45 -22.47
C GLY A 654 0.78 8.93 -21.35
N LEU A 655 1.63 7.93 -21.62
CA LEU A 655 2.69 7.52 -20.69
C LEU A 655 3.87 8.50 -20.75
N ARG A 656 4.53 8.69 -19.62
CA ARG A 656 5.73 9.54 -19.51
C ARG A 656 6.94 8.85 -20.18
N GLU A 657 7.82 9.64 -20.78
CA GLU A 657 9.13 9.13 -21.21
C GLU A 657 9.96 8.67 -20.01
N GLY A 658 10.71 7.56 -20.16
CA GLY A 658 11.46 6.98 -19.04
C GLY A 658 10.60 6.20 -18.03
N GLU A 659 9.38 5.78 -18.42
CA GLU A 659 8.41 5.06 -17.59
C GLU A 659 8.17 3.62 -18.09
N PRO A 660 9.04 2.65 -17.74
CA PRO A 660 8.80 1.25 -18.08
C PRO A 660 7.45 0.76 -17.50
N VAL A 661 6.62 0.17 -18.36
CA VAL A 661 5.38 -0.51 -17.95
C VAL A 661 5.74 -1.93 -17.52
N ARG A 662 5.31 -2.31 -16.31
CA ARG A 662 5.59 -3.62 -15.73
C ARG A 662 4.40 -4.58 -15.90
N VAL A 663 3.17 -4.08 -15.76
CA VAL A 663 1.97 -4.92 -15.82
C VAL A 663 0.83 -4.17 -16.50
N ILE A 664 -0.01 -4.89 -17.25
CA ILE A 664 -1.30 -4.40 -17.75
C ILE A 664 -2.39 -5.38 -17.28
N ARG A 665 -3.53 -4.84 -16.84
CA ARG A 665 -4.75 -5.61 -16.52
C ARG A 665 -5.94 -4.95 -17.20
N GLU A 666 -6.79 -5.75 -17.84
CA GLU A 666 -8.08 -5.27 -18.33
C GLU A 666 -9.16 -5.54 -17.28
N ASP A 667 -10.00 -4.54 -17.03
CA ASP A 667 -11.12 -4.68 -16.10
C ASP A 667 -12.09 -5.76 -16.59
N PRO A 668 -12.46 -6.75 -15.74
CA PRO A 668 -13.29 -7.87 -16.16
C PRO A 668 -14.77 -7.49 -16.37
N GLU A 669 -15.21 -6.32 -15.92
CA GLU A 669 -16.59 -5.85 -16.07
C GLU A 669 -16.73 -4.79 -17.16
N ARG A 670 -15.70 -3.97 -17.39
CA ARG A 670 -15.69 -2.93 -18.41
C ARG A 670 -14.62 -3.15 -19.46
N ARG A 671 -15.06 -3.58 -20.65
CA ARG A 671 -14.21 -3.67 -21.85
C ARG A 671 -13.50 -2.33 -22.12
N GLY A 672 -12.20 -2.39 -22.40
CA GLY A 672 -11.37 -1.23 -22.73
C GLY A 672 -10.92 -0.38 -21.54
N LEU A 673 -11.39 -0.65 -20.32
CA LEU A 673 -10.81 -0.06 -19.11
C LEU A 673 -9.56 -0.88 -18.73
N LEU A 674 -8.39 -0.24 -18.79
CA LEU A 674 -7.12 -0.87 -18.46
C LEU A 674 -6.45 -0.16 -17.28
N TYR A 675 -5.71 -0.94 -16.50
CA TYR A 675 -4.81 -0.47 -15.45
C TYR A 675 -3.39 -0.89 -15.79
N ALA A 676 -2.42 0.03 -15.65
CA ALA A 676 -1.00 -0.28 -15.83
C ALA A 676 -0.21 0.04 -14.58
N GLY A 677 0.59 -0.92 -14.12
CA GLY A 677 1.63 -0.72 -13.10
C GLY A 677 2.95 -0.37 -13.78
N THR A 678 3.64 0.63 -13.24
CA THR A 678 4.85 1.23 -13.81
C THR A 678 5.95 1.37 -12.76
N GLU A 679 7.10 1.89 -13.16
CA GLU A 679 8.22 2.16 -12.25
C GLU A 679 7.89 3.18 -11.14
N THR A 680 6.95 4.08 -11.37
CA THR A 680 6.63 5.18 -10.44
C THR A 680 5.16 5.23 -10.00
N GLY A 681 4.35 4.23 -10.37
CA GLY A 681 2.97 4.12 -9.90
C GLY A 681 2.00 3.50 -10.90
N VAL A 682 0.76 3.99 -10.92
CA VAL A 682 -0.35 3.39 -11.69
C VAL A 682 -0.89 4.37 -12.72
N TYR A 683 -1.26 3.85 -13.90
CA TYR A 683 -1.99 4.56 -14.96
C TYR A 683 -3.32 3.86 -15.27
N VAL A 684 -4.27 4.63 -15.80
CA VAL A 684 -5.57 4.14 -16.28
C VAL A 684 -5.79 4.52 -17.75
N SER A 685 -6.44 3.65 -18.51
CA SER A 685 -6.88 3.91 -19.89
C SER A 685 -8.35 3.51 -20.04
N TYR A 686 -9.12 4.27 -20.81
CA TYR A 686 -10.56 4.02 -21.03
C TYR A 686 -10.91 3.54 -22.45
N ASP A 687 -9.92 3.42 -23.33
CA ASP A 687 -10.06 3.08 -24.75
C ASP A 687 -9.16 1.91 -25.17
N GLY A 688 -8.84 1.03 -24.21
CA GLY A 688 -8.07 -0.17 -24.45
C GLY A 688 -6.61 0.10 -24.84
N GLY A 689 -5.99 1.11 -24.24
CA GLY A 689 -4.59 1.51 -24.40
C GLY A 689 -4.36 2.66 -25.38
N GLY A 690 -5.42 3.17 -26.02
CA GLY A 690 -5.30 4.28 -26.97
C GLY A 690 -4.71 5.53 -26.32
N ASN A 691 -5.07 5.81 -25.07
CA ASN A 691 -4.50 6.89 -24.27
C ASN A 691 -4.48 6.58 -22.75
N TRP A 692 -3.32 6.72 -22.12
CA TRP A 692 -3.10 6.50 -20.69
C TRP A 692 -3.13 7.81 -19.88
N GLN A 693 -3.58 7.73 -18.63
CA GLN A 693 -3.61 8.84 -17.69
C GLN A 693 -3.00 8.42 -16.34
N PRO A 694 -2.15 9.27 -15.70
CA PRO A 694 -1.64 8.99 -14.36
C PRO A 694 -2.76 8.82 -13.34
N PHE A 695 -2.68 7.77 -12.52
CA PHE A 695 -3.72 7.36 -11.58
C PHE A 695 -3.18 6.82 -10.23
N SER A 696 -1.97 7.19 -9.82
CA SER A 696 -1.40 6.73 -8.54
C SER A 696 -2.18 7.24 -7.32
N ARG A 697 -2.91 8.35 -7.41
CA ARG A 697 -3.63 8.96 -6.26
C ARG A 697 -2.68 9.17 -5.06
N ASN A 698 -2.93 8.52 -3.92
CA ASN A 698 -2.07 8.53 -2.74
C ASN A 698 -1.11 7.33 -2.64
N LEU A 699 -1.06 6.47 -3.67
CA LEU A 699 -0.04 5.45 -3.76
C LEU A 699 1.34 6.13 -3.82
N PRO A 700 2.33 5.68 -3.03
CA PRO A 700 3.67 6.26 -3.06
C PRO A 700 4.33 6.17 -4.44
N ASN A 701 5.35 7.01 -4.68
CA ASN A 701 6.19 6.92 -5.87
C ASN A 701 7.13 5.71 -5.73
N THR A 702 6.63 4.54 -6.12
CA THR A 702 7.27 3.23 -5.94
C THR A 702 6.99 2.34 -7.16
N PRO A 703 7.87 1.37 -7.48
CA PRO A 703 7.57 0.41 -8.53
C PRO A 703 6.35 -0.43 -8.18
N VAL A 704 5.39 -0.47 -9.11
CA VAL A 704 4.22 -1.37 -9.06
C VAL A 704 4.53 -2.58 -9.93
N THR A 705 4.89 -3.68 -9.28
CA THR A 705 5.41 -4.89 -9.95
C THR A 705 4.31 -5.71 -10.59
N ASP A 706 3.13 -5.74 -9.98
CA ASP A 706 1.98 -6.48 -10.46
C ASP A 706 0.66 -5.89 -9.92
N LEU A 707 -0.43 -6.20 -10.63
CA LEU A 707 -1.79 -5.78 -10.32
C LEU A 707 -2.74 -6.97 -10.44
N ASP A 708 -3.78 -7.03 -9.59
CA ASP A 708 -4.90 -7.96 -9.75
C ASP A 708 -6.23 -7.21 -9.60
N VAL A 709 -7.15 -7.42 -10.56
CA VAL A 709 -8.49 -6.83 -10.56
C VAL A 709 -9.48 -7.91 -10.12
N ARG A 710 -10.01 -7.78 -8.92
CA ARG A 710 -10.79 -8.84 -8.30
C ARG A 710 -11.82 -8.27 -7.34
N HIS A 711 -13.03 -8.84 -7.34
CA HIS A 711 -14.13 -8.47 -6.42
C HIS A 711 -14.50 -6.98 -6.40
N GLY A 712 -14.27 -6.28 -7.52
CA GLY A 712 -14.53 -4.84 -7.64
C GLY A 712 -13.45 -3.94 -7.06
N ASP A 713 -12.30 -4.49 -6.67
CA ASP A 713 -11.14 -3.76 -6.15
C ASP A 713 -9.93 -3.96 -7.07
N LEU A 714 -8.96 -3.05 -6.99
CA LEU A 714 -7.66 -3.16 -7.63
C LEU A 714 -6.57 -3.35 -6.57
N TYR A 715 -5.89 -4.49 -6.61
CA TYR A 715 -4.81 -4.83 -5.70
C TYR A 715 -3.46 -4.61 -6.38
N ALA A 716 -2.48 -4.09 -5.63
CA ALA A 716 -1.15 -3.80 -6.13
C ALA A 716 -0.08 -4.46 -5.27
N ALA A 717 0.82 -5.20 -5.92
CA ALA A 717 2.13 -5.52 -5.38
C ALA A 717 3.07 -4.33 -5.63
N THR A 718 3.84 -3.96 -4.62
CA THR A 718 4.87 -2.92 -4.75
C THR A 718 6.21 -3.47 -4.36
N GLU A 719 7.25 -2.90 -4.96
CA GLU A 719 8.64 -3.21 -4.63
C GLU A 719 9.13 -2.21 -3.58
N GLY A 720 8.66 -2.36 -2.33
CA GLY A 720 9.16 -1.57 -1.19
C GLY A 720 8.11 -0.84 -0.36
N ARG A 721 6.81 -0.99 -0.66
CA ARG A 721 5.71 -0.38 0.13
C ARG A 721 4.63 -1.38 0.51
N ALA A 722 4.92 -2.69 0.51
CA ALA A 722 3.99 -3.78 0.79
C ALA A 722 2.78 -3.83 -0.19
N PHE A 723 1.70 -4.54 0.16
CA PHE A 723 0.51 -4.60 -0.67
C PHE A 723 -0.41 -3.39 -0.46
N TRP A 724 -1.09 -2.98 -1.53
CA TRP A 724 -2.11 -1.93 -1.50
C TRP A 724 -3.40 -2.37 -2.18
N ALA A 725 -4.53 -1.81 -1.74
CA ALA A 725 -5.81 -1.96 -2.39
C ALA A 725 -6.44 -0.59 -2.66
N LEU A 726 -6.93 -0.40 -3.88
CA LEU A 726 -7.90 0.63 -4.21
C LEU A 726 -9.28 -0.01 -4.14
N ASP A 727 -10.00 0.27 -3.06
CA ASP A 727 -11.32 -0.28 -2.85
C ASP A 727 -12.33 0.40 -3.79
N ASP A 728 -13.22 -0.41 -4.38
CA ASP A 728 -14.38 0.02 -5.16
C ASP A 728 -14.06 0.79 -6.47
N LEU A 729 -13.86 0.02 -7.55
CA LEU A 729 -13.63 0.51 -8.92
C LEU A 729 -14.89 1.05 -9.60
N THR A 730 -16.03 1.05 -8.92
CA THR A 730 -17.33 1.40 -9.50
C THR A 730 -17.38 2.81 -10.13
N PRO A 731 -16.76 3.87 -9.54
CA PRO A 731 -16.68 5.17 -10.21
C PRO A 731 -15.90 5.12 -11.53
N LEU A 732 -14.79 4.38 -11.59
CA LEU A 732 -14.02 4.20 -12.81
C LEU A 732 -14.82 3.43 -13.87
N ARG A 733 -15.57 2.40 -13.48
CA ARG A 733 -16.39 1.62 -14.42
C ARG A 733 -17.56 2.42 -15.00
N GLN A 734 -18.14 3.33 -14.22
CA GLN A 734 -19.26 4.16 -14.69
C GLN A 734 -18.85 5.42 -15.46
N MET A 735 -17.59 5.88 -15.33
CA MET A 735 -17.12 7.11 -16.00
C MET A 735 -17.27 7.04 -17.53
N ASN A 736 -17.91 8.02 -18.14
CA ASN A 736 -18.07 8.15 -19.59
C ASN A 736 -18.27 9.62 -19.98
N ASP A 737 -18.35 9.94 -21.27
CA ASP A 737 -18.52 11.33 -21.74
C ASP A 737 -19.77 12.04 -21.20
N GLN A 738 -20.85 11.31 -20.85
CA GLN A 738 -22.03 11.90 -20.24
C GLN A 738 -21.76 12.25 -18.78
N VAL A 739 -21.14 11.33 -18.02
CA VAL A 739 -20.75 11.56 -16.62
C VAL A 739 -19.75 12.73 -16.52
N ALA A 740 -18.72 12.75 -17.37
CA ALA A 740 -17.70 13.79 -17.37
C ALA A 740 -18.22 15.20 -17.72
N LYS A 741 -19.42 15.29 -18.33
CA LYS A 741 -20.08 16.56 -18.69
C LYS A 741 -21.23 16.92 -17.77
N ALA A 742 -21.65 16.01 -16.89
CA ALA A 742 -22.77 16.24 -15.99
C ALA A 742 -22.38 17.15 -14.83
N ASP A 743 -23.25 18.10 -14.46
CA ASP A 743 -22.99 18.97 -13.31
C ASP A 743 -23.03 18.20 -11.97
N VAL A 744 -23.86 17.15 -11.91
CA VAL A 744 -24.06 16.30 -10.74
C VAL A 744 -24.20 14.86 -11.20
N THR A 745 -23.42 13.95 -10.61
CA THR A 745 -23.54 12.50 -10.83
C THR A 745 -23.55 11.77 -9.50
N LEU A 746 -24.59 10.99 -9.24
CA LEU A 746 -24.62 9.96 -8.19
C LEU A 746 -24.31 8.61 -8.84
N PHE A 747 -23.15 8.04 -8.52
CA PHE A 747 -22.74 6.74 -9.04
C PHE A 747 -23.59 5.64 -8.39
N ALA A 748 -23.97 4.62 -9.17
CA ALA A 748 -24.59 3.43 -8.59
C ALA A 748 -23.58 2.79 -7.62
N PRO A 749 -23.90 2.63 -6.32
CA PRO A 749 -22.98 2.04 -5.36
C PRO A 749 -22.86 0.53 -5.59
N ARG A 750 -21.69 -0.03 -5.25
CA ARG A 750 -21.52 -1.49 -5.18
C ARG A 750 -22.33 -2.06 -4.00
N PRO A 751 -22.57 -3.39 -3.96
CA PRO A 751 -23.18 -4.02 -2.80
C PRO A 751 -22.37 -3.77 -1.52
N ALA A 752 -23.06 -3.34 -0.46
CA ALA A 752 -22.48 -3.13 0.86
C ALA A 752 -22.55 -4.43 1.69
N LEU A 753 -21.54 -4.67 2.54
CA LEU A 753 -21.50 -5.83 3.43
C LEU A 753 -21.79 -5.43 4.88
N LEU A 754 -22.73 -6.13 5.51
CA LEU A 754 -22.99 -6.10 6.95
C LEU A 754 -21.95 -6.97 7.64
N GLY A 755 -20.71 -6.48 7.72
CA GLY A 755 -19.62 -7.21 8.36
C GLY A 755 -18.23 -6.63 8.13
N GLY A 756 -17.28 -7.29 8.79
CA GLY A 756 -15.87 -6.91 8.82
C GLY A 756 -15.55 -5.81 9.83
N GLY A 757 -14.25 -5.68 10.10
CA GLY A 757 -13.76 -4.83 11.17
C GLY A 757 -13.82 -3.34 10.90
N SER A 758 -13.55 -2.55 11.95
CA SER A 758 -13.40 -1.10 11.84
C SER A 758 -12.10 -0.74 11.10
N SER A 759 -12.03 0.47 10.55
CA SER A 759 -10.87 0.99 9.82
C SER A 759 -10.18 2.09 10.65
N ALA A 760 -9.52 1.69 11.75
CA ALA A 760 -8.82 2.63 12.61
C ALA A 760 -7.52 3.10 11.95
N PRO A 761 -7.14 4.40 12.06
CA PRO A 761 -5.80 4.83 11.72
C PRO A 761 -4.76 4.07 12.56
N THR A 762 -3.72 3.58 11.92
CA THR A 762 -2.62 2.84 12.55
C THR A 762 -1.32 3.17 11.83
N THR A 763 -0.22 3.15 12.58
CA THR A 763 1.15 3.34 12.05
C THR A 763 1.94 2.04 12.00
N THR A 764 1.38 0.93 12.48
CA THR A 764 2.09 -0.35 12.67
C THR A 764 1.30 -1.55 12.13
N ALA A 765 0.19 -1.32 11.43
CA ALA A 765 -0.63 -2.39 10.86
C ALA A 765 -1.36 -1.92 9.59
N GLY A 766 -1.82 -2.88 8.79
CA GLY A 766 -2.60 -2.60 7.59
C GLY A 766 -3.97 -2.03 7.92
N ARG A 767 -4.55 -1.27 6.99
CA ARG A 767 -5.85 -0.62 7.18
C ARG A 767 -6.96 -1.47 6.56
N ASN A 768 -8.04 -1.68 7.31
CA ASN A 768 -9.27 -2.27 6.80
C ASN A 768 -9.98 -1.35 5.77
N PRO A 769 -10.76 -1.91 4.84
CA PRO A 769 -11.63 -1.09 4.01
C PRO A 769 -12.67 -0.38 4.90
N PRO A 770 -13.22 0.77 4.46
CA PRO A 770 -14.31 1.43 5.19
C PRO A 770 -15.50 0.48 5.38
N SER A 771 -16.04 0.39 6.61
CA SER A 771 -17.21 -0.43 6.95
C SER A 771 -18.53 0.20 6.45
N GLY A 772 -19.49 -0.60 5.99
CA GLY A 772 -20.79 -0.09 5.52
C GLY A 772 -20.86 0.17 4.02
N ALA A 773 -21.72 1.10 3.59
CA ALA A 773 -21.90 1.43 2.17
C ALA A 773 -21.08 2.68 1.79
N ASN A 774 -20.16 2.52 0.84
CA ASN A 774 -19.44 3.65 0.24
C ASN A 774 -20.28 4.21 -0.92
N ILE A 775 -20.68 5.47 -0.77
CA ILE A 775 -21.46 6.20 -1.76
C ILE A 775 -20.54 7.22 -2.43
N TYR A 776 -20.48 7.15 -3.75
CA TYR A 776 -19.73 8.11 -4.55
C TYR A 776 -20.68 9.03 -5.29
N PHE A 777 -20.41 10.33 -5.22
CA PHE A 777 -21.06 11.30 -6.08
C PHE A 777 -20.07 12.38 -6.49
N GLU A 778 -20.23 12.93 -7.68
CA GLU A 778 -19.36 13.94 -8.26
C GLU A 778 -20.15 15.21 -8.55
N LEU A 779 -19.51 16.34 -8.29
CA LEU A 779 -20.02 17.67 -8.58
C LEU A 779 -19.04 18.40 -9.48
N ALA A 780 -19.47 18.87 -10.65
CA ALA A 780 -18.58 19.61 -11.56
C ALA A 780 -18.08 20.93 -10.93
N LYS A 781 -18.88 21.51 -10.03
CA LYS A 781 -18.56 22.73 -9.28
C LYS A 781 -18.89 22.54 -7.81
N ALA A 782 -18.17 23.25 -6.93
CA ALA A 782 -18.54 23.30 -5.52
C ALA A 782 -19.94 23.94 -5.40
N PRO A 783 -20.81 23.44 -4.51
CA PRO A 783 -22.14 24.03 -4.35
C PRO A 783 -22.04 25.45 -3.79
N ASP A 784 -22.86 26.37 -4.28
CA ASP A 784 -22.93 27.76 -3.79
C ASP A 784 -23.51 27.81 -2.37
N SER A 785 -23.26 28.90 -1.63
CA SER A 785 -23.73 29.09 -0.25
C SER A 785 -25.25 29.23 -0.07
N ALA A 786 -26.03 29.04 -1.14
CA ALA A 786 -27.49 28.96 -1.08
C ALA A 786 -28.01 27.54 -1.39
N GLN A 787 -27.14 26.66 -1.88
CA GLN A 787 -27.54 25.31 -2.29
C GLN A 787 -27.54 24.36 -1.11
N VAL A 788 -28.64 23.60 -1.00
CA VAL A 788 -28.74 22.48 -0.06
C VAL A 788 -28.25 21.23 -0.77
N VAL A 789 -27.31 20.52 -0.13
CA VAL A 789 -26.93 19.17 -0.51
C VAL A 789 -27.51 18.20 0.50
N LYS A 790 -28.26 17.21 0.01
CA LYS A 790 -28.94 16.21 0.84
C LYS A 790 -28.68 14.80 0.30
N LEU A 791 -28.28 13.90 1.19
CA LEU A 791 -28.15 12.47 0.90
C LEU A 791 -29.14 11.71 1.77
N GLU A 792 -30.05 10.95 1.14
CA GLU A 792 -31.13 10.22 1.79
C GLU A 792 -31.01 8.74 1.52
N PHE A 793 -31.09 7.94 2.58
CA PHE A 793 -31.11 6.48 2.52
C PHE A 793 -32.55 6.03 2.76
N LEU A 794 -33.10 5.29 1.81
CA LEU A 794 -34.49 4.86 1.78
C LEU A 794 -34.55 3.32 1.78
N ASP A 795 -35.61 2.76 2.35
CA ASP A 795 -35.90 1.34 2.21
C ASP A 795 -36.47 0.99 0.81
N ALA A 796 -36.76 -0.29 0.58
CA ALA A 796 -37.33 -0.78 -0.66
C ALA A 796 -38.67 -0.12 -1.04
N SER A 797 -39.44 0.39 -0.07
CA SER A 797 -40.72 1.08 -0.27
C SER A 797 -40.58 2.59 -0.52
N GLY A 798 -39.37 3.13 -0.41
CA GLY A 798 -39.09 4.57 -0.53
C GLY A 798 -39.23 5.34 0.79
N LYS A 799 -39.45 4.65 1.91
CA LYS A 799 -39.52 5.30 3.24
C LYS A 799 -38.12 5.69 3.70
N LEU A 800 -38.00 6.91 4.20
CA LEU A 800 -36.75 7.45 4.71
C LEU A 800 -36.27 6.69 5.95
N LEU A 801 -35.04 6.18 5.88
CA LEU A 801 -34.33 5.56 7.00
C LEU A 801 -33.44 6.57 7.71
N ARG A 802 -32.69 7.36 6.94
CA ARG A 802 -31.76 8.37 7.46
C ARG A 802 -31.44 9.41 6.39
N ALA A 803 -31.29 10.67 6.79
CA ALA A 803 -30.87 11.75 5.90
C ALA A 803 -29.67 12.52 6.46
N TYR A 804 -28.79 12.96 5.55
CA TYR A 804 -27.70 13.88 5.83
C TYR A 804 -27.92 15.12 5.00
N THR A 805 -27.96 16.30 5.63
CA THR A 805 -28.23 17.56 4.92
C THR A 805 -27.15 18.58 5.26
N ARG A 806 -26.77 19.41 4.30
CA ARG A 806 -25.96 20.58 4.56
C ARG A 806 -26.44 21.78 3.75
N ALA A 807 -26.68 22.89 4.44
CA ALA A 807 -26.71 24.22 3.84
C ALA A 807 -25.25 24.71 3.74
N VAL A 808 -24.77 24.96 2.52
CA VAL A 808 -23.45 25.57 2.33
C VAL A 808 -23.56 27.03 2.80
N GLY A 809 -22.71 27.52 3.73
CA GLY A 809 -22.73 28.95 4.14
C GLY A 809 -22.81 29.26 5.65
N GLY A 810 -23.02 28.27 6.52
CA GLY A 810 -22.90 28.48 7.98
C GLY A 810 -21.46 28.29 8.46
N ALA A 811 -20.80 29.36 8.91
CA ALA A 811 -19.52 29.26 9.61
C ALA A 811 -19.67 28.45 10.90
N GLY A 812 -18.80 27.45 11.09
CA GLY A 812 -18.56 26.84 12.40
C GLY A 812 -19.70 25.97 12.97
N ALA A 813 -19.93 24.79 12.39
CA ALA A 813 -20.34 23.65 13.20
C ALA A 813 -19.17 22.67 13.19
N THR A 814 -18.45 22.59 14.30
CA THR A 814 -17.40 21.61 14.55
C THR A 814 -17.90 20.21 14.16
N ALA A 815 -17.11 19.47 13.39
CA ALA A 815 -17.23 18.02 13.34
C ALA A 815 -17.04 17.52 14.77
N ALA A 816 -18.12 17.19 15.46
CA ALA A 816 -18.05 16.57 16.77
C ALA A 816 -17.96 15.05 16.56
N PRO A 817 -16.85 14.39 16.90
CA PRO A 817 -16.93 13.06 17.47
C PRO A 817 -17.46 13.26 18.90
N ALA A 818 -18.77 13.17 19.07
CA ALA A 818 -19.36 13.03 20.39
C ALA A 818 -20.47 11.99 20.28
N ALA A 819 -20.26 10.86 20.97
CA ALA A 819 -21.35 10.02 21.39
C ALA A 819 -22.40 10.90 22.08
N GLY A 820 -23.64 10.84 21.59
CA GLY A 820 -24.88 11.30 22.23
C GLY A 820 -24.86 12.69 22.87
N GLY A 821 -25.58 13.66 22.28
CA GLY A 821 -25.94 14.87 23.02
C GLY A 821 -26.11 16.10 22.14
N GLY A 822 -27.26 16.22 21.47
CA GLY A 822 -27.69 17.46 20.84
C GLY A 822 -29.23 17.54 20.84
N PRO A 823 -29.82 18.75 20.88
CA PRO A 823 -31.28 18.93 20.99
C PRO A 823 -32.04 18.34 19.79
N PRO A 824 -33.35 18.03 19.91
CA PRO A 824 -34.14 17.49 18.80
C PRO A 824 -34.13 18.46 17.60
N GLY A 825 -33.54 18.01 16.49
CA GLY A 825 -33.35 18.82 15.29
C GLY A 825 -31.91 19.01 14.81
N VAL A 826 -30.91 18.33 15.41
CA VAL A 826 -29.54 18.33 14.84
C VAL A 826 -29.57 17.69 13.45
N VAL A 827 -29.51 18.54 12.43
CA VAL A 827 -29.22 18.12 11.06
C VAL A 827 -27.88 17.40 11.08
N ARG A 828 -27.85 16.11 10.78
CA ARG A 828 -26.60 15.40 10.53
C ARG A 828 -25.94 16.02 9.31
N THR A 829 -24.88 16.76 9.53
CA THR A 829 -24.15 17.44 8.46
C THR A 829 -23.15 16.49 7.84
N MET A 830 -23.22 16.29 6.53
CA MET A 830 -22.13 15.69 5.77
C MET A 830 -20.96 16.70 5.60
N PRO A 831 -19.72 16.23 5.36
CA PRO A 831 -18.60 17.09 4.99
C PRO A 831 -18.97 17.99 3.80
N SER A 832 -18.32 19.16 3.66
CA SER A 832 -18.64 20.09 2.57
C SER A 832 -18.29 19.41 1.27
N PRO A 833 -19.26 19.14 0.38
CA PRO A 833 -18.92 18.66 -0.95
C PRO A 833 -18.07 19.72 -1.63
N LYS A 834 -16.95 19.30 -2.20
CA LYS A 834 -16.12 20.14 -3.06
C LYS A 834 -16.47 19.82 -4.52
N ALA A 835 -15.94 20.60 -5.46
CA ALA A 835 -15.88 20.14 -6.85
C ALA A 835 -15.09 18.82 -6.92
N GLY A 836 -15.49 17.93 -7.82
CA GLY A 836 -14.95 16.57 -7.99
C GLY A 836 -15.71 15.50 -7.21
N LEU A 837 -15.16 14.29 -7.18
CA LEU A 837 -15.73 13.13 -6.51
C LEU A 837 -15.67 13.29 -4.99
N THR A 838 -16.79 13.00 -4.35
CA THR A 838 -16.95 12.86 -2.91
C THR A 838 -17.26 11.41 -2.58
N ALA A 839 -16.56 10.86 -1.59
CA ALA A 839 -16.90 9.58 -0.96
C ALA A 839 -17.65 9.85 0.35
N PHE A 840 -18.82 9.25 0.51
CA PHE A 840 -19.61 9.29 1.73
C PHE A 840 -19.89 7.88 2.22
N GLN A 841 -19.57 7.60 3.47
CA GLN A 841 -19.76 6.29 4.07
C GLN A 841 -21.05 6.27 4.90
N TRP A 842 -22.03 5.48 4.48
CA TRP A 842 -23.19 5.17 5.31
C TRP A 842 -22.87 3.96 6.20
N ASP A 843 -22.98 4.16 7.51
CA ASP A 843 -22.81 3.15 8.55
C ASP A 843 -23.90 2.07 8.57
N LEU A 844 -24.79 2.06 7.56
CA LEU A 844 -25.92 1.13 7.41
C LEU A 844 -26.92 1.20 8.58
N ARG A 845 -26.99 2.33 9.28
CA ARG A 845 -27.95 2.52 10.39
C ARG A 845 -29.07 3.48 10.00
N ALA A 846 -30.27 3.19 10.52
CA ALA A 846 -31.43 4.08 10.46
C ALA A 846 -31.31 5.25 11.45
N GLU A 847 -32.19 6.25 11.39
CA GLU A 847 -32.19 7.40 12.30
C GLU A 847 -32.22 6.95 13.78
N PRO A 848 -31.33 7.47 14.64
CA PRO A 848 -31.38 7.19 16.07
C PRO A 848 -32.67 7.70 16.71
N PRO A 849 -33.02 7.16 17.88
CA PRO A 849 -34.00 7.77 18.77
C PRO A 849 -33.62 9.21 19.12
N THR A 850 -34.61 10.02 19.52
CA THR A 850 -34.40 11.39 20.02
C THR A 850 -33.30 11.41 21.08
N ALA A 851 -32.29 12.28 20.93
CA ALA A 851 -31.20 12.35 21.90
C ALA A 851 -31.65 13.02 23.21
N LEU A 852 -31.17 12.50 24.33
CA LEU A 852 -31.35 13.13 25.64
C LEU A 852 -30.24 14.15 25.91
N PRO A 853 -30.53 15.31 26.53
CA PRO A 853 -29.50 16.26 26.97
C PRO A 853 -28.66 15.68 28.11
N GLY A 854 -27.39 16.11 28.20
CA GLY A 854 -26.48 15.74 29.30
C GLY A 854 -25.49 14.61 28.98
N ASN A 855 -25.22 14.31 27.71
CA ASN A 855 -24.28 13.28 27.26
C ASN A 855 -24.52 11.88 27.83
N ILE A 856 -25.79 11.46 27.87
CA ILE A 856 -26.17 10.15 28.43
C ILE A 856 -25.50 9.02 27.65
N THR A 857 -24.68 8.25 28.35
CA THR A 857 -23.98 7.06 27.86
C THR A 857 -24.70 5.80 28.34
N ILE A 858 -25.04 4.91 27.40
CA ILE A 858 -25.69 3.62 27.66
C ILE A 858 -24.73 2.51 27.24
N TRP A 859 -24.48 1.56 28.14
CA TRP A 859 -23.65 0.40 27.84
C TRP A 859 -24.40 -0.65 27.02
N GLY A 860 -23.72 -1.23 26.03
CA GLY A 860 -24.18 -2.38 25.23
C GLY A 860 -25.34 -2.11 24.28
N GLY A 861 -25.77 -0.85 24.12
CA GLY A 861 -26.65 -0.42 23.03
C GLY A 861 -25.87 0.15 21.84
N PRO A 862 -26.47 0.19 20.64
CA PRO A 862 -25.81 0.80 19.48
C PRO A 862 -25.64 2.32 19.68
N SER A 863 -24.58 2.88 19.09
CA SER A 863 -24.27 4.32 19.12
C SER A 863 -25.16 5.17 18.19
N GLY A 864 -26.08 4.54 17.45
CA GLY A 864 -27.03 5.17 16.54
C GLY A 864 -28.37 4.43 16.52
N GLY A 865 -29.19 4.65 15.49
CA GLY A 865 -30.40 3.85 15.27
C GLY A 865 -30.06 2.41 14.90
N TYR A 866 -31.09 1.58 14.71
CA TYR A 866 -30.91 0.17 14.38
C TYR A 866 -30.11 -0.03 13.08
N LEU A 867 -29.31 -1.10 13.03
CA LEU A 867 -28.61 -1.57 11.83
C LEU A 867 -29.64 -2.16 10.86
N VAL A 868 -29.57 -1.77 9.59
CA VAL A 868 -30.51 -2.27 8.58
C VAL A 868 -30.22 -3.74 8.26
N SER A 869 -31.27 -4.51 7.96
CA SER A 869 -31.15 -5.92 7.58
C SER A 869 -30.65 -6.09 6.14
N PRO A 870 -30.05 -7.26 5.78
CA PRO A 870 -29.73 -7.56 4.38
C PRO A 870 -30.97 -7.38 3.48
N GLY A 871 -30.83 -6.68 2.37
CA GLY A 871 -31.95 -6.34 1.50
C GLY A 871 -31.67 -5.22 0.51
N ARG A 872 -32.74 -4.80 -0.18
CA ARG A 872 -32.69 -3.72 -1.18
C ARG A 872 -33.05 -2.38 -0.54
N TYR A 873 -32.23 -1.38 -0.83
CA TYR A 873 -32.35 0.00 -0.38
C TYR A 873 -32.15 0.94 -1.55
N GLN A 874 -32.30 2.24 -1.31
CA GLN A 874 -32.02 3.29 -2.27
C GLN A 874 -31.20 4.40 -1.61
N VAL A 875 -30.32 5.02 -2.38
CA VAL A 875 -29.65 6.27 -2.01
C VAL A 875 -30.11 7.36 -2.97
N LYS A 876 -30.54 8.49 -2.42
CA LYS A 876 -31.03 9.65 -3.16
C LYS A 876 -30.18 10.87 -2.83
N LEU A 877 -29.56 11.47 -3.85
CA LEU A 877 -28.81 12.71 -3.75
C LEU A 877 -29.66 13.86 -4.29
N THR A 878 -29.75 14.94 -3.52
CA THR A 878 -30.34 16.22 -3.94
C THR A 878 -29.29 17.32 -3.86
N VAL A 879 -29.08 18.06 -4.94
CA VAL A 879 -28.17 19.22 -5.01
C VAL A 879 -28.94 20.37 -5.68
N GLY A 880 -29.38 21.34 -4.88
CA GLY A 880 -30.28 22.38 -5.39
C GLY A 880 -31.59 21.78 -5.92
N SER A 881 -31.87 21.96 -7.20
CA SER A 881 -33.03 21.36 -7.89
C SER A 881 -32.77 19.97 -8.49
N THR A 882 -31.51 19.53 -8.54
CA THR A 882 -31.14 18.25 -9.17
C THR A 882 -31.32 17.12 -8.18
N VAL A 883 -32.08 16.09 -8.56
CA VAL A 883 -32.33 14.89 -7.75
C VAL A 883 -31.92 13.66 -8.55
N GLN A 884 -31.09 12.79 -7.96
CA GLN A 884 -30.75 11.49 -8.53
C GLN A 884 -30.90 10.41 -7.47
N THR A 885 -31.38 9.24 -7.89
CA THR A 885 -31.57 8.06 -7.01
C THR A 885 -30.88 6.87 -7.62
N GLN A 886 -30.18 6.09 -6.81
CA GLN A 886 -29.53 4.83 -7.20
C GLN A 886 -29.96 3.69 -6.27
N PRO A 887 -30.07 2.45 -6.79
CA PRO A 887 -30.30 1.28 -5.95
C PRO A 887 -29.07 1.00 -5.08
N LEU A 888 -29.29 0.47 -3.87
CA LEU A 888 -28.25 0.05 -2.95
C LEU A 888 -28.59 -1.35 -2.41
N ASP A 889 -27.73 -2.32 -2.71
CA ASP A 889 -27.86 -3.69 -2.21
C ASP A 889 -27.04 -3.85 -0.92
N VAL A 890 -27.64 -4.38 0.14
CA VAL A 890 -26.97 -4.66 1.41
C VAL A 890 -27.01 -6.16 1.65
N ARG A 891 -25.83 -6.78 1.81
CA ARG A 891 -25.67 -8.23 1.95
C ARG A 891 -25.08 -8.58 3.31
N SER A 892 -25.40 -9.78 3.80
CA SER A 892 -24.71 -10.37 4.96
C SER A 892 -23.24 -10.61 4.67
N ASP A 893 -22.44 -10.73 5.74
CA ASP A 893 -21.12 -11.35 5.63
C ASP A 893 -21.24 -12.72 4.94
N PRO A 894 -20.46 -13.03 3.88
CA PRO A 894 -20.55 -14.30 3.15
C PRO A 894 -20.32 -15.55 4.00
N ARG A 895 -19.74 -15.42 5.20
CA ARG A 895 -19.54 -16.53 6.15
C ARG A 895 -20.80 -16.87 6.94
N VAL A 896 -21.81 -16.00 6.92
CA VAL A 896 -23.04 -16.11 7.70
C VAL A 896 -24.16 -16.73 6.85
N THR A 897 -24.80 -17.77 7.38
CA THR A 897 -25.85 -18.54 6.68
C THR A 897 -27.23 -18.38 7.34
N THR A 898 -27.60 -17.16 7.71
CA THR A 898 -28.88 -16.86 8.36
C THR A 898 -30.07 -17.00 7.39
N SER A 899 -31.18 -17.58 7.85
CA SER A 899 -32.39 -17.74 7.04
C SER A 899 -33.13 -16.41 6.83
N ALA A 900 -33.88 -16.29 5.72
CA ALA A 900 -34.70 -15.11 5.46
C ALA A 900 -35.76 -14.85 6.56
N GLY A 901 -36.27 -15.92 7.18
CA GLY A 901 -37.22 -15.83 8.30
C GLY A 901 -36.59 -15.24 9.56
N ASP A 902 -35.36 -15.66 9.89
CA ASP A 902 -34.62 -15.11 11.04
C ASP A 902 -34.22 -13.65 10.83
N ILE A 903 -33.84 -13.29 9.59
CA ILE A 903 -33.57 -11.90 9.21
C ILE A 903 -34.84 -11.06 9.43
N ALA A 904 -35.99 -11.49 8.91
CA ALA A 904 -37.25 -10.75 9.07
C ALA A 904 -37.70 -10.62 10.53
N ALA A 905 -37.49 -11.66 11.35
CA ALA A 905 -37.80 -11.63 12.78
C ALA A 905 -36.90 -10.64 13.53
N ARG A 906 -35.59 -10.62 13.22
CA ARG A 906 -34.65 -9.64 13.78
C ARG A 906 -34.99 -8.22 13.36
N ASP A 907 -35.28 -8.01 12.08
CA ASP A 907 -35.66 -6.72 11.54
C ASP A 907 -36.89 -6.16 12.28
N SER A 908 -37.94 -6.98 12.43
CA SER A 908 -39.17 -6.59 13.14
C SER A 908 -38.90 -6.21 14.59
N LEU A 909 -38.07 -6.99 15.30
CA LEU A 909 -37.77 -6.73 16.72
C LEU A 909 -36.88 -5.51 16.92
N THR A 910 -35.85 -5.32 16.09
CA THR A 910 -34.95 -4.14 16.18
C THR A 910 -35.70 -2.84 15.92
N HIS A 911 -36.63 -2.82 14.97
CA HIS A 911 -37.54 -1.69 14.74
C HIS A 911 -38.38 -1.37 15.97
N ALA A 912 -38.99 -2.39 16.59
CA ALA A 912 -39.83 -2.22 17.77
C ALA A 912 -39.02 -1.68 18.97
N LEU A 913 -37.83 -2.24 19.21
CA LEU A 913 -36.93 -1.80 20.27
C LEU A 913 -36.49 -0.34 20.07
N ASN A 914 -36.04 0.02 18.86
CA ASN A 914 -35.60 1.38 18.53
C ASN A 914 -36.73 2.40 18.68
N ALA A 915 -37.94 2.05 18.20
CA ALA A 915 -39.11 2.90 18.36
C ALA A 915 -39.45 3.14 19.84
N ARG A 916 -39.31 2.11 20.69
CA ARG A 916 -39.61 2.21 22.12
C ARG A 916 -38.60 3.05 22.88
N VAL A 917 -37.30 2.96 22.53
CA VAL A 917 -36.29 3.90 23.06
C VAL A 917 -36.67 5.35 22.74
N GLY A 918 -37.11 5.62 21.51
CA GLY A 918 -37.58 6.96 21.12
C GLY A 918 -38.79 7.43 21.92
N GLU A 919 -39.80 6.57 22.10
CA GLU A 919 -40.99 6.88 22.90
C GLU A 919 -40.63 7.22 24.35
N ILE A 920 -39.70 6.47 24.95
CA ILE A 920 -39.20 6.71 26.31
C ILE A 920 -38.44 8.04 26.40
N HIS A 921 -37.58 8.33 25.43
CA HIS A 921 -36.82 9.58 25.39
C HIS A 921 -37.74 10.79 25.21
N ASP A 922 -38.70 10.72 24.31
CA ASP A 922 -39.69 11.77 24.10
C ASP A 922 -40.55 12.00 25.34
N ALA A 923 -40.96 10.91 26.02
CA ALA A 923 -41.68 11.00 27.29
C ALA A 923 -40.84 11.69 28.38
N LEU A 924 -39.56 11.32 28.51
CA LEU A 924 -38.65 11.93 29.47
C LEU A 924 -38.43 13.43 29.20
N LEU A 925 -38.27 13.82 27.92
CA LEU A 925 -38.14 15.22 27.54
C LEU A 925 -39.39 16.02 27.89
N ARG A 926 -40.59 15.48 27.64
CA ARG A 926 -41.85 16.16 27.98
C ARG A 926 -42.02 16.34 29.47
N ILE A 927 -41.75 15.33 30.30
CA ILE A 927 -41.88 15.49 31.76
C ILE A 927 -40.80 16.39 32.36
N ARG A 928 -39.59 16.44 31.77
CA ARG A 928 -38.55 17.43 32.14
C ARG A 928 -39.00 18.86 31.84
N ASP A 929 -39.58 19.08 30.67
CA ASP A 929 -40.14 20.39 30.29
C ASP A 929 -41.31 20.78 31.21
N VAL A 930 -42.22 19.85 31.54
CA VAL A 930 -43.28 20.07 32.53
C VAL A 930 -42.70 20.48 33.88
N LYS A 931 -41.67 19.77 34.36
CA LYS A 931 -41.00 20.10 35.63
C LYS A 931 -40.42 21.51 35.59
N ASP A 932 -39.68 21.86 34.54
CA ASP A 932 -39.06 23.17 34.38
C ASP A 932 -40.12 24.30 34.32
N GLN A 933 -41.22 24.08 33.59
CA GLN A 933 -42.33 25.04 33.52
C GLN A 933 -43.03 25.19 34.86
N VAL A 934 -43.38 24.08 35.54
CA VAL A 934 -44.02 24.08 36.86
C VAL A 934 -43.15 24.83 37.87
N SER A 935 -41.85 24.56 37.92
CA SER A 935 -40.92 25.28 38.81
C SER A 935 -40.89 26.78 38.52
N LYS A 936 -40.88 27.20 37.24
CA LYS A 936 -40.95 28.62 36.87
C LYS A 936 -42.28 29.26 37.28
N PHE A 937 -43.41 28.57 37.13
CA PHE A 937 -44.72 29.11 37.53
C PHE A 937 -44.87 29.21 39.04
N VAL A 938 -44.34 28.25 39.81
CA VAL A 938 -44.28 28.33 41.28
C VAL A 938 -43.47 29.56 41.71
N GLU A 939 -42.35 29.86 41.03
CA GLU A 939 -41.56 31.07 41.29
C GLU A 939 -42.32 32.36 40.93
N HIS A 940 -42.92 32.45 39.74
CA HIS A 940 -43.63 33.65 39.29
C HIS A 940 -44.91 33.96 40.08
N THR A 941 -45.49 32.97 40.77
CA THR A 941 -46.74 33.13 41.52
C THR A 941 -46.52 33.45 43.01
N LYS A 942 -45.25 33.61 43.44
CA LYS A 942 -44.89 33.82 44.86
C LYS A 942 -45.64 34.96 45.55
N GLU A 943 -45.95 36.03 44.84
CA GLU A 943 -46.65 37.21 45.37
C GLU A 943 -48.16 37.23 45.07
N THR A 944 -48.72 36.12 44.57
CA THR A 944 -50.15 36.00 44.28
C THR A 944 -50.93 35.36 45.44
N PRO A 945 -52.25 35.63 45.57
CA PRO A 945 -53.09 35.00 46.61
C PRO A 945 -53.15 33.47 46.55
N VAL A 946 -52.82 32.88 45.38
CA VAL A 946 -52.85 31.42 45.13
C VAL A 946 -51.49 30.74 45.33
N SER A 947 -50.46 31.50 45.75
CA SER A 947 -49.06 31.07 45.91
C SER A 947 -48.89 29.74 46.68
N ALA A 948 -49.51 29.59 47.85
CA ALA A 948 -49.37 28.39 48.67
C ALA A 948 -49.97 27.13 48.01
N ALA A 949 -51.11 27.28 47.33
CA ALA A 949 -51.78 26.18 46.65
C ALA A 949 -51.00 25.74 45.40
N ILE A 950 -50.50 26.71 44.62
CA ILE A 950 -49.67 26.46 43.44
C ILE A 950 -48.33 25.83 43.85
N ALA A 951 -47.68 26.32 44.91
CA ALA A 951 -46.45 25.72 45.41
C ALA A 951 -46.66 24.27 45.89
N GLY A 952 -47.78 23.98 46.56
CA GLY A 952 -48.16 22.64 46.99
C GLY A 952 -48.35 21.68 45.82
N LYS A 953 -49.18 22.05 44.84
CA LYS A 953 -49.43 21.20 43.67
C LYS A 953 -48.21 21.10 42.76
N GLY A 954 -47.43 22.18 42.64
CA GLY A 954 -46.16 22.19 41.92
C GLY A 954 -45.16 21.21 42.51
N LYS A 955 -44.99 21.18 43.84
CA LYS A 955 -44.13 20.22 44.53
C LYS A 955 -44.59 18.77 44.33
N GLU A 956 -45.90 18.52 44.29
CA GLU A 956 -46.45 17.20 43.98
C GLU A 956 -46.04 16.74 42.57
N ILE A 957 -46.20 17.62 41.56
CA ILE A 957 -45.86 17.32 40.17
C ILE A 957 -44.35 17.11 40.01
N THR A 958 -43.52 18.04 40.52
CA THR A 958 -42.06 17.91 40.40
C THR A 958 -41.55 16.68 41.14
N GLY A 959 -42.13 16.34 42.29
CA GLY A 959 -41.80 15.12 43.03
C GLY A 959 -42.15 13.84 42.27
N LYS A 960 -43.30 13.79 41.57
CA LYS A 960 -43.65 12.68 40.68
C LYS A 960 -42.66 12.55 39.52
N VAL A 961 -42.25 13.66 38.91
CA VAL A 961 -41.23 13.65 37.83
C VAL A 961 -39.87 13.16 38.36
N GLU A 962 -39.43 13.63 39.52
CA GLU A 962 -38.15 13.20 40.12
C GLU A 962 -38.14 11.72 40.51
N ALA A 963 -39.29 11.15 40.87
CA ALA A 963 -39.41 9.73 41.18
C ALA A 963 -39.37 8.83 39.93
N ILE A 964 -39.92 9.29 38.81
CA ILE A 964 -40.01 8.49 37.58
C ILE A 964 -38.77 8.63 36.69
N GLU A 965 -38.11 9.78 36.66
CA GLU A 965 -36.98 10.06 35.77
C GLU A 965 -35.83 9.02 35.85
N PRO A 966 -35.34 8.60 37.05
CA PRO A 966 -34.30 7.57 37.16
C PRO A 966 -34.76 6.18 36.72
N GLN A 967 -36.07 5.95 36.58
CA GLN A 967 -36.63 4.70 36.04
C GLN A 967 -36.70 4.74 34.52
N LEU A 968 -36.75 5.93 33.90
CA LEU A 968 -36.77 6.12 32.45
C LEU A 968 -35.36 6.14 31.86
N SER A 969 -34.40 6.80 32.53
CA SER A 969 -33.03 6.95 32.04
C SER A 969 -31.96 6.95 33.13
N THR A 970 -30.69 6.93 32.71
CA THR A 970 -29.51 7.00 33.57
C THR A 970 -28.91 8.42 33.56
N LYS A 971 -27.99 8.68 34.49
CA LYS A 971 -27.16 9.90 34.54
C LYS A 971 -25.72 9.69 34.08
N ALA A 972 -25.37 8.47 33.64
CA ALA A 972 -24.03 8.16 33.20
C ALA A 972 -23.62 9.05 32.02
N ALA A 973 -22.52 9.80 32.17
CA ALA A 973 -22.07 10.77 31.16
C ALA A 973 -20.91 10.25 30.31
N ASN A 974 -20.29 9.14 30.71
CA ASN A 974 -19.16 8.52 30.02
C ASN A 974 -19.17 6.99 30.19
N GLY A 975 -18.26 6.31 29.49
CA GLY A 975 -18.19 4.85 29.47
C GLY A 975 -17.80 4.17 30.79
N GLN A 976 -17.27 4.92 31.77
CA GLN A 976 -17.00 4.41 33.12
C GLN A 976 -18.14 4.72 34.09
N ASP A 977 -18.85 5.83 33.91
CA ASP A 977 -20.02 6.16 34.73
C ASP A 977 -21.16 5.14 34.64
N VAL A 978 -21.19 4.33 33.57
CA VAL A 978 -22.20 3.28 33.39
C VAL A 978 -22.22 2.25 34.52
N ILE A 979 -21.14 2.16 35.32
CA ILE A 979 -21.07 1.29 36.51
C ILE A 979 -21.48 2.01 37.80
N ASN A 980 -21.57 3.34 37.80
CA ASN A 980 -21.86 4.17 38.97
C ASN A 980 -23.36 4.51 39.11
N TYR A 981 -24.10 4.54 38.01
CA TYR A 981 -25.50 4.94 37.99
C TYR A 981 -26.42 3.81 37.58
N ARG A 982 -27.56 3.69 38.29
CA ARG A 982 -28.61 2.73 37.92
C ARG A 982 -29.15 3.05 36.52
N ASN A 983 -29.32 2.01 35.72
CA ASN A 983 -29.90 2.10 34.39
C ASN A 983 -31.44 2.21 34.45
N GLY A 984 -31.99 3.16 33.70
CA GLY A 984 -33.42 3.24 33.41
C GLY A 984 -33.86 2.26 32.31
N ILE A 985 -35.16 2.22 32.03
CA ILE A 985 -35.74 1.30 31.06
C ILE A 985 -35.24 1.57 29.63
N ASN A 986 -34.88 2.81 29.28
CA ASN A 986 -34.28 3.12 27.97
C ASN A 986 -32.99 2.32 27.70
N ALA A 987 -32.14 2.17 28.72
CA ALA A 987 -30.88 1.45 28.66
C ALA A 987 -31.13 -0.06 28.54
N GLN A 988 -32.20 -0.58 29.15
CA GLN A 988 -32.60 -1.98 29.01
C GLN A 988 -33.08 -2.30 27.59
N TYR A 989 -33.92 -1.44 26.99
CA TYR A 989 -34.32 -1.58 25.58
C TYR A 989 -33.12 -1.45 24.64
N SER A 990 -32.24 -0.48 24.88
CA SER A 990 -31.05 -0.24 24.07
C SER A 990 -30.06 -1.42 24.15
N PHE A 991 -29.86 -1.99 25.34
CA PHE A 991 -29.03 -3.17 25.54
C PHE A 991 -29.61 -4.38 24.80
N LEU A 992 -30.92 -4.60 24.89
CA LEU A 992 -31.56 -5.69 24.15
C LEU A 992 -31.46 -5.49 22.63
N LEU A 993 -31.55 -4.24 22.15
CA LEU A 993 -31.31 -3.91 20.75
C LEU A 993 -29.90 -4.31 20.31
N GLY A 994 -28.87 -3.95 21.09
CA GLY A 994 -27.48 -4.37 20.81
C GLY A 994 -27.31 -5.89 20.78
N ASN A 995 -27.95 -6.62 21.70
CA ASN A 995 -27.91 -8.08 21.73
C ASN A 995 -28.54 -8.70 20.47
N VAL A 996 -29.71 -8.20 20.05
CA VAL A 996 -30.40 -8.68 18.84
C VAL A 996 -29.60 -8.35 17.56
N GLU A 997 -28.92 -7.20 17.53
CA GLU A 997 -28.02 -6.86 16.42
C GLU A 997 -26.80 -7.78 16.37
N SER A 998 -26.27 -8.23 17.51
CA SER A 998 -25.09 -9.11 17.59
C SER A 998 -25.36 -10.61 17.34
N SER A 999 -26.62 -11.02 17.17
CA SER A 999 -27.02 -12.43 17.02
C SER A 999 -27.62 -12.68 15.64
N GLU A 1000 -27.37 -13.81 15.00
CA GLU A 1000 -27.94 -14.15 13.70
C GLU A 1000 -29.45 -14.39 13.71
N PHE A 1001 -30.02 -14.73 14.87
CA PHE A 1001 -31.44 -15.02 15.06
C PHE A 1001 -32.00 -14.30 16.29
N VAL A 1002 -33.33 -14.22 16.39
CA VAL A 1002 -34.00 -13.78 17.63
C VAL A 1002 -34.12 -14.98 18.57
N SER A 1003 -33.37 -14.97 19.67
CA SER A 1003 -33.44 -16.04 20.67
C SER A 1003 -34.76 -16.00 21.47
N GLN A 1004 -35.18 -17.14 22.01
CA GLN A 1004 -36.34 -17.19 22.94
C GLN A 1004 -36.18 -16.21 24.12
N PRO A 1005 -35.03 -16.14 24.82
CA PRO A 1005 -34.82 -15.17 25.88
C PRO A 1005 -34.97 -13.71 25.43
N SER A 1006 -34.59 -13.37 24.19
CA SER A 1006 -34.76 -12.01 23.66
C SER A 1006 -36.24 -11.64 23.50
N ARG A 1007 -37.08 -12.60 23.05
CA ARG A 1007 -38.53 -12.40 22.95
C ARG A 1007 -39.19 -12.24 24.32
N GLU A 1008 -38.83 -13.11 25.26
CA GLU A 1008 -39.33 -13.07 26.64
C GLU A 1008 -38.94 -11.76 27.33
N ARG A 1009 -37.68 -11.34 27.18
CA ARG A 1009 -37.19 -10.08 27.73
C ARG A 1009 -37.89 -8.88 27.10
N PHE A 1010 -38.12 -8.89 25.79
CA PHE A 1010 -38.91 -7.84 25.15
C PHE A 1010 -40.33 -7.76 25.72
N ALA A 1011 -41.03 -8.90 25.86
CA ALA A 1011 -42.38 -8.94 26.43
C ALA A 1011 -42.42 -8.49 27.90
N GLU A 1012 -41.37 -8.74 28.68
CA GLU A 1012 -41.22 -8.20 30.03
C GLU A 1012 -41.03 -6.67 30.01
N LEU A 1013 -40.14 -6.16 29.16
CA LEU A 1013 -39.90 -4.72 29.02
C LEU A 1013 -41.16 -3.97 28.59
N GLU A 1014 -41.98 -4.54 27.70
CA GLU A 1014 -43.25 -3.96 27.27
C GLU A 1014 -44.24 -3.81 28.43
N ARG A 1015 -44.29 -4.79 29.34
CA ARG A 1015 -45.11 -4.71 30.56
C ARG A 1015 -44.60 -3.63 31.51
N LEU A 1016 -43.28 -3.52 31.69
CA LEU A 1016 -42.66 -2.48 32.52
C LEU A 1016 -42.89 -1.08 31.94
N TRP A 1017 -42.76 -0.94 30.62
CA TRP A 1017 -43.02 0.32 29.93
C TRP A 1017 -44.47 0.74 30.07
N ALA A 1018 -45.43 -0.17 29.95
CA ALA A 1018 -46.86 0.16 30.10
C ALA A 1018 -47.17 0.81 31.46
N VAL A 1019 -46.54 0.33 32.55
CA VAL A 1019 -46.70 0.91 33.89
C VAL A 1019 -46.09 2.32 33.98
N LEU A 1020 -44.86 2.49 33.50
CA LEU A 1020 -44.19 3.80 33.52
C LEU A 1020 -44.89 4.82 32.61
N ARG A 1021 -45.37 4.37 31.45
CA ARG A 1021 -46.11 5.21 30.51
C ARG A 1021 -47.41 5.72 31.12
N ALA A 1022 -48.16 4.88 31.84
CA ALA A 1022 -49.38 5.30 32.52
C ALA A 1022 -49.11 6.38 33.60
N GLN A 1023 -47.95 6.32 34.27
CA GLN A 1023 -47.53 7.35 35.22
C GLN A 1023 -47.19 8.68 34.53
N VAL A 1024 -46.47 8.62 33.39
CA VAL A 1024 -46.22 9.80 32.55
C VAL A 1024 -47.54 10.40 32.06
N GLU A 1025 -48.44 9.57 31.54
CA GLU A 1025 -49.77 10.00 31.05
C GLU A 1025 -50.62 10.60 32.18
N THR A 1026 -50.50 10.10 33.43
CA THR A 1026 -51.20 10.70 34.58
C THR A 1026 -50.69 12.11 34.88
N ILE A 1027 -49.37 12.32 34.85
CA ILE A 1027 -48.77 13.66 35.02
C ILE A 1027 -49.27 14.60 33.91
N GLU A 1028 -49.21 14.15 32.66
CA GLU A 1028 -49.58 14.95 31.49
C GLU A 1028 -51.09 15.23 31.40
N GLN A 1029 -51.95 14.25 31.68
CA GLN A 1029 -53.38 14.33 31.37
C GLN A 1029 -54.26 14.62 32.58
N GLN A 1030 -53.75 14.48 33.81
CA GLN A 1030 -54.51 14.74 35.03
C GLN A 1030 -53.87 15.85 35.85
N ASP A 1031 -52.58 15.72 36.18
CA ASP A 1031 -51.93 16.67 37.09
C ASP A 1031 -51.67 18.04 36.45
N VAL A 1032 -51.16 18.07 35.22
CA VAL A 1032 -50.91 19.34 34.51
C VAL A 1032 -52.20 20.10 34.22
N PRO A 1033 -53.31 19.49 33.72
CA PRO A 1033 -54.58 20.20 33.57
C PRO A 1033 -55.14 20.74 34.90
N ALA A 1034 -55.02 19.98 35.99
CA ALA A 1034 -55.41 20.45 37.31
C ALA A 1034 -54.58 21.66 37.77
N PHE A 1035 -53.26 21.62 37.56
CA PHE A 1035 -52.35 22.73 37.86
C PHE A 1035 -52.63 23.96 36.99
N ASN A 1036 -52.91 23.77 35.71
CA ASN A 1036 -53.27 24.85 34.79
C ASN A 1036 -54.57 25.53 35.15
N LYS A 1037 -55.58 24.78 35.61
CA LYS A 1037 -56.81 25.36 36.13
C LYS A 1037 -56.54 26.27 37.33
N MET A 1038 -55.67 25.84 38.25
CA MET A 1038 -55.27 26.67 39.40
C MET A 1038 -54.51 27.93 38.98
N LEU A 1039 -53.66 27.86 37.95
CA LEU A 1039 -52.99 29.03 37.38
C LEU A 1039 -53.99 30.01 36.76
N GLN A 1040 -54.96 29.51 35.98
CA GLN A 1040 -56.01 30.31 35.36
C GLN A 1040 -56.90 31.01 36.38
N ASP A 1041 -57.33 30.29 37.42
CA ASP A 1041 -58.12 30.85 38.53
C ASP A 1041 -57.34 31.96 39.27
N GLY A 1042 -56.00 31.91 39.23
CA GLY A 1042 -55.09 32.93 39.74
C GLY A 1042 -54.69 34.04 38.76
N GLY A 1043 -55.26 34.09 37.54
CA GLY A 1043 -54.95 35.09 36.52
C GLY A 1043 -53.62 34.90 35.77
N VAL A 1044 -53.03 33.71 35.84
CA VAL A 1044 -51.72 33.38 35.22
C VAL A 1044 -51.90 32.37 34.08
N SER A 1045 -51.19 32.55 32.97
CA SER A 1045 -51.21 31.58 31.85
C SER A 1045 -50.54 30.26 32.24
N GLY A 1046 -51.05 29.12 31.75
CA GLY A 1046 -50.67 27.77 32.21
C GLY A 1046 -49.42 27.14 31.58
N VAL A 1047 -49.03 25.96 32.11
CA VAL A 1047 -48.04 25.03 31.55
C VAL A 1047 -48.50 24.51 30.20
N ILE A 1048 -47.63 24.58 29.20
CA ILE A 1048 -47.90 24.08 27.86
C ILE A 1048 -47.25 22.71 27.70
N ILE A 1049 -48.07 21.69 27.48
CA ILE A 1049 -47.56 20.39 27.03
C ILE A 1049 -47.34 20.52 25.53
N GLN A 1050 -46.09 20.45 25.07
CA GLN A 1050 -45.83 20.31 23.64
C GLN A 1050 -46.51 19.03 23.16
N GLY A 1051 -47.60 19.15 22.41
CA GLY A 1051 -48.32 18.02 21.86
C GLY A 1051 -47.40 17.16 20.99
N LYS A 1052 -47.72 15.87 20.85
CA LYS A 1052 -47.12 14.99 19.83
C LYS A 1052 -47.12 15.77 18.52
N LYS A 1053 -45.94 16.21 18.04
CA LYS A 1053 -45.84 16.81 16.71
C LYS A 1053 -46.52 15.84 15.75
N PRO A 1054 -47.53 16.27 14.96
CA PRO A 1054 -48.03 15.41 13.91
C PRO A 1054 -46.83 15.03 13.04
N LYS A 1055 -46.64 13.72 12.81
CA LYS A 1055 -45.71 13.27 11.78
C LYS A 1055 -46.15 13.96 10.49
N LEU A 1056 -45.37 14.95 10.05
CA LEU A 1056 -45.43 15.43 8.68
C LEU A 1056 -45.11 14.21 7.83
N VAL A 1057 -46.16 13.61 7.26
CA VAL A 1057 -46.03 12.78 6.08
C VAL A 1057 -45.70 13.77 4.96
N MET A 1058 -44.42 13.85 4.61
CA MET A 1058 -43.95 14.33 3.31
C MET A 1058 -42.96 13.30 2.78
#